data_AF-J3HR15-F1
#
_entry.id   AF-J3HR15-F1
#
_cell.length_a   1.000
_cell.length_b   1.000
_cell.length_c   1.000
_cell.angle_alpha   90.00
_cell.angle_beta   90.00
_cell.angle_gamma   90.00
#
_symmetry.space_group_name_H-M   'P 1'
#
loop_
_entity.id
_entity.type
_entity.pdbx_description
1 polymer ?
#
loop_
_entity_poly.entity_id
_entity_poly.type
_entity_poly.pdbx_seq_one_letter_code
_entity_poly.pdbx_strand_id
1 'polypeptide(L)'
;MPIVPRLLLACLLGAAWLPASHAARIDADADAQADADARHPRICLALSGGGARGYAHLGVLQYLEQLHIPIDCIAGTSMGALIGGLYASGIDADQLQRRLADIDLSDIAFDRNDRARLPQSQREDEYQYPIALAAGLDGGKLKLASGLVQGNRLLTLLQNWTARYPANIDFAALPIPFRAVATDLGAGTEVVLEQGSLPRAMRASMAVPGLFAPFRIGQRTLVDGGLVANLPVQTARDMGADVIIAVNIASPLQPADTLQSPTAVAQQMLAILIQQNVKAQKSLLGAQDILIEPSLDGVSFTDFARGKDGINAGWEAARQHSGPLLALALPPRQWQQYLARRASNPIALAPGTRIDAIEVNSGTRVPSAHVQQQLGVAPGDRYDGQAINQRLAQLSMDGDFNNVTQELIRQADGRNRLVVDAEDKSWGPQYLLFGLGLSNSFIGGGGYNLQIGHRYPWLNASGLEWRNDAILGNRVASLQSELRQPLGGGTYLAPYVELNRRRVDLYADGAALKASPLNQYRIDTLLGGIDLGVPLGHMGELRLGAGYRYSRYAPTYNELTYPTLSSRQPLARLRLTIDQLDDALFPRRGHYFHGEANRGFGGNDTRYSTIEGRTLWAFGNGADTINVALEGAGSVSADDSSGDLGFSLGGFQHLSAYAKDQFSGNYLLYGRLTYLRDLSRYQIAGLRNPVLGTSFELGNVWQRRAGFGDGPYRQSISLFVGGTSPVGPLYFGTALGQQGVWNIYLQLGRVF
;
A
#
# COMPACT_ATOMS: atom_id res chain seq x y z
N MET A 1 -62.44 7.40 49.19
CA MET A 1 -62.03 7.78 50.56
C MET A 1 -60.52 7.57 50.68
N PRO A 2 -59.73 8.53 51.20
CA PRO A 2 -60.00 9.95 51.48
C PRO A 2 -59.37 10.87 50.39
N ILE A 3 -59.96 11.99 49.92
CA ILE A 3 -60.40 13.28 50.54
C ILE A 3 -59.30 14.38 50.49
N VAL A 4 -59.32 15.20 49.42
CA VAL A 4 -59.51 16.69 49.33
C VAL A 4 -59.32 17.47 50.67
N PRO A 5 -58.69 18.68 50.76
CA PRO A 5 -59.22 19.87 50.06
C PRO A 5 -58.30 21.04 49.64
N ARG A 6 -58.88 21.82 48.71
CA ARG A 6 -58.63 23.24 48.38
C ARG A 6 -59.01 24.15 49.56
N LEU A 7 -58.44 25.37 49.65
CA LEU A 7 -59.17 26.67 49.69
C LEU A 7 -58.29 27.87 50.15
N LEU A 8 -58.51 29.01 49.44
CA LEU A 8 -58.59 30.43 49.87
C LEU A 8 -57.32 31.13 50.43
N LEU A 9 -56.85 32.28 49.91
CA LEU A 9 -57.39 33.66 49.75
C LEU A 9 -56.86 34.61 50.86
N ALA A 10 -56.68 35.89 50.50
CA ALA A 10 -56.37 37.10 51.28
C ALA A 10 -54.86 37.48 51.37
N CYS A 11 -54.38 38.53 50.70
CA CYS A 11 -54.65 39.97 50.82
C CYS A 11 -54.16 40.61 52.14
N LEU A 12 -53.02 41.31 52.06
CA LEU A 12 -52.62 42.50 52.84
C LEU A 12 -51.61 43.23 51.91
N LEU A 13 -51.88 44.30 51.18
CA LEU A 13 -52.36 45.67 51.48
C LEU A 13 -51.51 46.45 52.50
N GLY A 14 -50.77 47.41 51.93
CA GLY A 14 -50.05 48.55 52.53
C GLY A 14 -49.15 49.14 51.43
N ALA A 15 -49.65 49.94 50.47
CA ALA A 15 -50.02 51.36 50.57
C ALA A 15 -48.97 52.17 51.35
N ALA A 16 -48.34 53.24 50.87
CA ALA A 16 -48.30 54.00 49.62
C ALA A 16 -46.94 54.76 49.64
N TRP A 17 -46.43 55.33 48.55
CA TRP A 17 -46.56 56.77 48.26
C TRP A 17 -46.09 57.06 46.82
N LEU A 18 -46.84 57.96 46.19
CA LEU A 18 -46.79 58.59 44.84
C LEU A 18 -45.53 59.48 44.60
N PRO A 19 -45.35 60.21 43.45
CA PRO A 19 -46.01 60.19 42.13
C PRO A 19 -45.02 60.23 40.92
N ALA A 20 -45.64 60.26 39.73
CA ALA A 20 -45.15 60.37 38.35
C ALA A 20 -44.04 61.39 38.01
N SER A 21 -43.21 61.04 37.02
CA SER A 21 -42.88 61.93 35.89
C SER A 21 -42.29 61.17 34.68
N HIS A 22 -42.63 61.70 33.51
CA HIS A 22 -42.25 61.25 32.17
C HIS A 22 -40.74 61.44 31.87
N ALA A 23 -40.30 60.67 30.86
CA ALA A 23 -39.14 60.86 29.98
C ALA A 23 -37.79 60.26 30.42
N ALA A 24 -37.37 59.19 29.75
CA ALA A 24 -36.34 59.26 28.70
C ALA A 24 -36.09 57.84 28.14
N ARG A 25 -36.56 57.58 26.92
CA ARG A 25 -35.99 56.53 26.06
C ARG A 25 -34.66 57.04 25.56
N ILE A 26 -33.57 56.72 26.23
CA ILE A 26 -32.22 56.91 25.70
C ILE A 26 -31.39 55.69 26.14
N ASP A 27 -30.61 55.16 25.18
CA ASP A 27 -29.55 54.15 25.31
C ASP A 27 -29.90 52.64 25.26
N ALA A 28 -30.68 52.23 24.24
CA ALA A 28 -30.60 50.86 23.72
C ALA A 28 -30.20 50.78 22.24
N ASP A 29 -30.32 51.88 21.49
CA ASP A 29 -29.93 51.96 20.08
C ASP A 29 -28.48 52.45 19.88
N ALA A 30 -27.88 53.12 20.88
CA ALA A 30 -26.50 53.63 20.77
C ALA A 30 -25.44 52.51 20.77
N ASP A 31 -25.68 51.43 21.53
CA ASP A 31 -24.79 50.25 21.55
C ASP A 31 -24.99 49.34 20.32
N ALA A 32 -26.16 49.43 19.66
CA ALA A 32 -26.46 48.69 18.44
C ALA A 32 -25.92 49.37 17.16
N GLN A 33 -25.62 50.67 17.22
CA GLN A 33 -25.03 51.43 16.11
C GLN A 33 -23.50 51.54 16.17
N ALA A 34 -22.88 51.33 17.35
CA ALA A 34 -21.42 51.31 17.47
C ALA A 34 -20.77 50.03 16.92
N ASP A 35 -21.50 48.92 16.82
CA ASP A 35 -21.01 47.61 16.34
C ASP A 35 -21.08 47.46 14.81
N ALA A 36 -21.53 48.49 14.09
CA ALA A 36 -21.78 48.44 12.64
C ALA A 36 -20.58 48.88 11.76
N ASP A 37 -19.54 49.49 12.34
CA ASP A 37 -18.47 50.16 11.56
C ASP A 37 -17.05 49.59 11.73
N ALA A 38 -16.82 48.63 12.63
CA ALA A 38 -15.54 47.91 12.71
C ALA A 38 -15.59 46.65 11.86
N ARG A 39 -15.23 46.76 10.57
CA ARG A 39 -15.08 45.61 9.68
C ARG A 39 -14.05 44.65 10.30
N HIS A 40 -14.49 43.48 10.74
CA HIS A 40 -13.60 42.45 11.32
C HIS A 40 -12.48 42.15 10.30
N PRO A 41 -11.20 42.16 10.73
CA PRO A 41 -10.08 41.99 9.81
C PRO A 41 -10.16 40.64 9.13
N ARG A 42 -9.87 40.58 7.83
CA ARG A 42 -9.89 39.34 7.08
C ARG A 42 -8.72 38.45 7.52
N ILE A 43 -9.02 37.34 8.18
CA ILE A 43 -8.03 36.41 8.74
C ILE A 43 -7.79 35.25 7.79
N CYS A 44 -6.54 35.07 7.38
CA CYS A 44 -6.16 33.97 6.51
C CYS A 44 -5.10 33.06 7.13
N LEU A 45 -5.20 31.76 6.84
CA LEU A 45 -4.18 30.80 7.23
C LEU A 45 -3.16 30.60 6.10
N ALA A 46 -1.88 30.57 6.46
CA ALA A 46 -0.82 30.06 5.60
C ALA A 46 -0.24 28.77 6.21
N LEU A 47 -0.58 27.62 5.63
CA LEU A 47 -0.27 26.30 6.21
C LEU A 47 0.87 25.63 5.44
N SER A 48 1.99 25.39 6.12
CA SER A 48 3.18 24.87 5.42
C SER A 48 3.16 23.37 5.13
N GLY A 49 4.03 22.93 4.21
CA GLY A 49 4.34 21.52 4.02
C GLY A 49 5.28 20.95 5.08
N GLY A 50 5.23 19.63 5.30
CA GLY A 50 6.04 18.92 6.30
C GLY A 50 5.80 17.40 6.46
N GLY A 51 5.05 16.76 5.55
CA GLY A 51 4.75 15.33 5.65
C GLY A 51 3.98 14.99 6.93
N ALA A 52 4.35 13.92 7.64
CA ALA A 52 3.70 13.51 8.88
C ALA A 52 3.58 14.64 9.94
N ARG A 53 4.46 15.65 9.92
CA ARG A 53 4.38 16.84 10.78
C ARG A 53 3.10 17.67 10.55
N GLY A 54 2.42 17.46 9.41
CA GLY A 54 1.15 18.04 9.01
C GLY A 54 0.01 17.93 10.03
N TYR A 55 0.04 16.90 10.88
CA TYR A 55 -0.96 16.75 11.95
C TYR A 55 -0.99 17.94 12.93
N ALA A 56 0.10 18.71 13.05
CA ALA A 56 0.11 19.91 13.89
C ALA A 56 -0.86 20.99 13.39
N HIS A 57 -1.11 21.09 12.08
CA HIS A 57 -2.12 22.02 11.54
C HIS A 57 -3.50 21.75 12.13
N LEU A 58 -3.85 20.49 12.34
CA LEU A 58 -5.12 20.11 12.95
C LEU A 58 -5.21 20.60 14.39
N GLY A 59 -4.16 20.41 15.20
CA GLY A 59 -4.12 20.92 16.58
C GLY A 59 -4.26 22.44 16.66
N VAL A 60 -3.63 23.17 15.73
CA VAL A 60 -3.81 24.62 15.62
C VAL A 60 -5.27 24.96 15.30
N LEU A 61 -5.87 24.33 14.29
CA LEU A 61 -7.27 24.56 13.91
C LEU A 61 -8.24 24.32 15.07
N GLN A 62 -8.05 23.23 15.83
CA GLN A 62 -8.90 22.93 17.00
C GLN A 62 -8.80 24.03 18.06
N TYR A 63 -7.60 24.58 18.28
CA TYR A 63 -7.41 25.67 19.23
C TYR A 63 -8.03 27.00 18.73
N LEU A 64 -7.92 27.29 17.42
CA LEU A 64 -8.57 28.46 16.82
C LEU A 64 -10.10 28.38 16.91
N GLU A 65 -10.69 27.20 16.65
CA GLU A 65 -12.13 26.96 16.84
C GLU A 65 -12.53 27.10 18.32
N GLN A 66 -11.71 26.63 19.27
CA GLN A 66 -11.95 26.81 20.70
C GLN A 66 -12.02 28.29 21.12
N LEU A 67 -11.19 29.13 20.50
CA LEU A 67 -11.17 30.57 20.75
C LEU A 67 -12.20 31.37 19.92
N HIS A 68 -13.03 30.71 19.11
CA HIS A 68 -13.99 31.36 18.20
C HIS A 68 -13.34 32.31 17.19
N ILE A 69 -12.16 31.96 16.67
CA ILE A 69 -11.45 32.77 15.67
C ILE A 69 -11.98 32.40 14.28
N PRO A 70 -12.57 33.35 13.53
CA PRO A 70 -13.10 33.08 12.21
C PRO A 70 -11.95 33.00 11.21
N ILE A 71 -11.98 32.01 10.33
CA ILE A 71 -11.03 31.88 9.22
C ILE A 71 -11.75 32.24 7.93
N ASP A 72 -11.23 33.24 7.21
CA ASP A 72 -11.83 33.79 6.00
C ASP A 72 -11.14 33.31 4.73
N CYS A 73 -9.89 32.85 4.80
CA CYS A 73 -9.23 32.19 3.68
C CYS A 73 -8.07 31.28 4.09
N ILE A 74 -7.70 30.34 3.22
CA ILE A 74 -6.61 29.38 3.48
C ILE A 74 -5.73 29.22 2.25
N ALA A 75 -4.43 29.43 2.41
CA ALA A 75 -3.41 29.00 1.48
C ALA A 75 -2.62 27.84 2.09
N GLY A 76 -2.45 26.74 1.35
CA GLY A 76 -1.78 25.55 1.86
C GLY A 76 -0.79 24.94 0.88
N THR A 77 0.28 24.36 1.42
CA THR A 77 1.29 23.60 0.66
C THR A 77 1.45 22.20 1.23
N SER A 78 1.49 21.17 0.38
CA SER A 78 1.66 19.76 0.78
C SER A 78 0.62 19.34 1.82
N MET A 79 1.04 18.85 2.99
CA MET A 79 0.11 18.52 4.08
C MET A 79 -0.70 19.73 4.60
N GLY A 80 -0.20 20.96 4.46
CA GLY A 80 -0.98 22.17 4.69
C GLY A 80 -2.12 22.34 3.67
N ALA A 81 -1.91 21.96 2.40
CA ALA A 81 -2.97 21.93 1.38
C ALA A 81 -4.01 20.84 1.68
N LEU A 82 -3.58 19.67 2.16
CA LEU A 82 -4.49 18.59 2.53
C LEU A 82 -5.37 18.97 3.73
N ILE A 83 -4.78 19.37 4.85
CA ILE A 83 -5.56 19.72 6.05
C ILE A 83 -6.38 20.98 5.80
N GLY A 84 -5.77 22.00 5.18
CA GLY A 84 -6.42 23.26 4.85
C GLY A 84 -7.57 23.11 3.85
N GLY A 85 -7.38 22.33 2.78
CA GLY A 85 -8.39 22.11 1.74
C GLY A 85 -9.59 21.31 2.27
N LEU A 86 -9.34 20.30 3.10
CA LEU A 86 -10.42 19.55 3.76
C LEU A 86 -11.20 20.42 4.76
N TYR A 87 -10.51 21.24 5.56
CA TYR A 87 -11.15 22.16 6.49
C TYR A 87 -11.97 23.25 5.77
N ALA A 88 -11.41 23.80 4.69
CA ALA A 88 -12.06 24.76 3.80
C ALA A 88 -13.32 24.21 3.13
N SER A 89 -13.37 22.89 2.91
CA SER A 89 -14.53 22.15 2.39
C SER A 89 -15.67 21.98 3.42
N GLY A 90 -15.57 22.63 4.59
CA GLY A 90 -16.60 22.61 5.63
C GLY A 90 -16.54 21.40 6.56
N ILE A 91 -15.45 20.62 6.53
CA ILE A 91 -15.17 19.59 7.54
C ILE A 91 -14.54 20.31 8.75
N ASP A 92 -15.17 20.23 9.92
CA ASP A 92 -14.63 20.82 11.15
C ASP A 92 -13.41 20.03 11.69
N ALA A 93 -12.67 20.63 12.63
CA ALA A 93 -11.44 20.03 13.11
C ALA A 93 -11.69 18.69 13.84
N ASP A 94 -12.78 18.56 14.60
CA ASP A 94 -13.13 17.32 15.30
C ASP A 94 -13.53 16.19 14.34
N GLN A 95 -14.21 16.51 13.23
CA GLN A 95 -14.49 15.58 12.14
C GLN A 95 -13.21 15.15 11.45
N LEU A 96 -12.27 16.08 11.17
CA LEU A 96 -10.96 15.74 10.61
C LEU A 96 -10.18 14.79 11.52
N GLN A 97 -10.13 15.08 12.83
CA GLN A 97 -9.46 14.20 13.79
C GLN A 97 -10.06 12.79 13.77
N ARG A 98 -11.39 12.67 13.83
CA ARG A 98 -12.06 11.35 13.78
C ARG A 98 -11.73 10.60 12.50
N ARG A 99 -11.81 11.27 11.35
CA ARG A 99 -11.50 10.67 10.04
C ARG A 99 -10.04 10.22 9.93
N LEU A 100 -9.11 10.96 10.53
CA LEU A 100 -7.69 10.63 10.53
C LEU A 100 -7.31 9.54 11.55
N ALA A 101 -8.05 9.42 12.66
CA ALA A 101 -7.79 8.43 13.70
C ALA A 101 -8.01 6.98 13.21
N ASP A 102 -8.92 6.79 12.27
CA ASP A 102 -9.31 5.47 11.74
C ASP A 102 -8.45 5.02 10.54
N ILE A 103 -7.41 5.78 10.19
CA ILE A 103 -6.64 5.59 8.96
C ILE A 103 -5.14 5.46 9.26
N ASP A 104 -4.51 4.41 8.71
CA ASP A 104 -3.06 4.37 8.58
C ASP A 104 -2.62 5.20 7.38
N LEU A 105 -2.34 6.48 7.63
CA LEU A 105 -1.85 7.41 6.61
C LEU A 105 -0.51 6.97 6.01
N SER A 106 0.28 6.16 6.73
CA SER A 106 1.51 5.58 6.18
C SER A 106 1.16 4.62 5.04
N ASP A 107 0.26 3.67 5.28
CA ASP A 107 -0.12 2.69 4.25
C ASP A 107 -0.79 3.35 3.03
N ILE A 108 -1.55 4.42 3.25
CA ILE A 108 -2.15 5.22 2.18
C ILE A 108 -1.10 6.03 1.42
N ALA A 109 -0.20 6.70 2.14
CA ALA A 109 0.90 7.47 1.54
C ALA A 109 1.88 6.58 0.78
N PHE A 110 2.06 5.32 1.16
CA PHE A 110 2.98 4.40 0.52
C PHE A 110 2.31 3.42 -0.46
N ASP A 111 1.04 3.64 -0.80
CA ASP A 111 0.18 2.73 -1.61
C ASP A 111 0.34 1.24 -1.25
N ARG A 112 0.47 0.92 0.03
CA ARG A 112 0.61 -0.48 0.47
C ARG A 112 -0.73 -1.19 0.34
N ASN A 113 -0.93 -1.94 -0.72
CA ASN A 113 -2.15 -2.73 -0.90
C ASN A 113 -2.16 -3.90 0.08
N ASP A 114 -3.35 -4.21 0.60
CA ASP A 114 -3.59 -5.47 1.30
C ASP A 114 -3.41 -6.61 0.30
N ARG A 115 -2.33 -7.38 0.45
CA ARG A 115 -1.94 -8.45 -0.46
C ARG A 115 -3.06 -9.46 -0.70
N ALA A 116 -3.89 -9.73 0.30
CA ALA A 116 -5.02 -10.65 0.19
C ALA A 116 -6.10 -10.18 -0.81
N ARG A 117 -6.13 -8.89 -1.16
CA ARG A 117 -7.08 -8.30 -2.13
C ARG A 117 -6.56 -8.25 -3.56
N LEU A 118 -5.26 -8.45 -3.77
CA LEU A 118 -4.68 -8.49 -5.10
C LEU A 118 -5.24 -9.67 -5.92
N PRO A 119 -5.29 -9.57 -7.26
CA PRO A 119 -5.52 -10.73 -8.09
C PRO A 119 -4.46 -11.80 -7.87
N GLN A 120 -4.83 -13.07 -8.09
CA GLN A 120 -3.91 -14.19 -7.88
C GLN A 120 -2.62 -14.09 -8.71
N SER A 121 -2.71 -13.60 -9.95
CA SER A 121 -1.55 -13.38 -10.83
C SER A 121 -0.56 -12.36 -10.28
N GLN A 122 -1.03 -11.31 -9.59
CA GLN A 122 -0.18 -10.30 -8.97
C GLN A 122 0.49 -10.86 -7.71
N ARG A 123 -0.22 -11.68 -6.91
CA ARG A 123 0.38 -12.37 -5.76
C ARG A 123 1.46 -13.37 -6.16
N GLU A 124 1.29 -14.05 -7.30
CA GLU A 124 2.31 -14.92 -7.89
C GLU A 124 3.58 -14.11 -8.22
N ASP A 125 3.40 -12.95 -8.84
CA ASP A 125 4.51 -12.06 -9.22
C ASP A 125 5.24 -11.51 -8.00
N GLU A 126 4.51 -11.03 -6.99
CA GLU A 126 5.09 -10.56 -5.73
C GLU A 126 5.87 -11.66 -4.99
N TYR A 127 5.34 -12.89 -4.98
CA TYR A 127 6.00 -14.05 -4.37
C TYR A 127 7.23 -14.50 -5.16
N GLN A 128 7.24 -14.34 -6.49
CA GLN A 128 8.37 -14.72 -7.36
C GLN A 128 9.46 -13.66 -7.41
N TYR A 129 9.07 -12.39 -7.49
CA TYR A 129 9.96 -11.24 -7.67
C TYR A 129 9.86 -10.30 -6.46
N PRO A 130 10.36 -10.72 -5.28
CA PRO A 130 10.28 -9.92 -4.06
C PRO A 130 11.18 -8.67 -4.09
N ILE A 131 12.02 -8.54 -5.12
CA ILE A 131 12.79 -7.33 -5.39
C ILE A 131 11.90 -6.43 -6.23
N ALA A 132 11.50 -5.27 -5.69
CA ALA A 132 10.64 -4.29 -6.34
C ALA A 132 11.32 -3.57 -7.54
N LEU A 133 12.27 -4.23 -8.21
CA LEU A 133 12.88 -3.74 -9.42
C LEU A 133 12.04 -4.21 -10.60
N ALA A 134 11.36 -3.26 -11.23
CA ALA A 134 10.64 -3.47 -12.45
C ALA A 134 11.08 -2.45 -13.51
N ALA A 135 11.11 -2.87 -14.75
CA ALA A 135 11.38 -2.01 -15.89
C ALA A 135 10.38 -2.29 -17.02
N GLY A 136 10.19 -1.30 -17.86
CA GLY A 136 9.18 -1.28 -18.89
C GLY A 136 9.81 -1.33 -20.25
N LEU A 137 9.18 -2.03 -21.20
CA LEU A 137 9.66 -2.10 -22.56
C LEU A 137 8.56 -1.60 -23.51
N ASP A 138 8.88 -0.54 -24.25
CA ASP A 138 7.98 0.07 -25.22
C ASP A 138 8.75 0.45 -26.50
N GLY A 139 8.37 -0.15 -27.62
CA GLY A 139 9.07 0.07 -28.90
C GLY A 139 10.58 -0.21 -28.84
N GLY A 140 11.02 -1.15 -28.00
CA GLY A 140 12.44 -1.47 -27.78
C GLY A 140 13.18 -0.55 -26.81
N LYS A 141 12.53 0.46 -26.23
CA LYS A 141 13.11 1.37 -25.24
C LYS A 141 12.79 0.90 -23.83
N LEU A 142 13.82 0.82 -22.99
CA LEU A 142 13.67 0.56 -21.56
C LEU A 142 13.18 1.83 -20.84
N LYS A 143 12.08 1.73 -20.11
CA LYS A 143 11.49 2.80 -19.29
C LYS A 143 11.49 2.36 -17.83
N LEU A 144 11.82 3.26 -16.91
CA LEU A 144 11.70 3.02 -15.47
C LEU A 144 10.42 3.68 -14.95
N ALA A 145 9.88 3.15 -13.85
CA ALA A 145 8.77 3.80 -13.15
C ALA A 145 9.21 5.19 -12.66
N SER A 146 8.32 6.19 -12.77
CA SER A 146 8.61 7.60 -12.45
C SER A 146 8.59 7.92 -10.95
N GLY A 147 8.31 6.96 -10.08
CA GLY A 147 8.26 7.12 -8.62
C GLY A 147 8.21 5.78 -7.89
N LEU A 148 8.55 5.79 -6.59
CA LEU A 148 8.45 4.61 -5.72
C LEU A 148 6.99 4.28 -5.38
N VAL A 149 6.11 5.29 -5.37
CA VAL A 149 4.69 5.20 -5.03
C VAL A 149 3.89 6.11 -5.96
N GLN A 150 2.72 5.66 -6.43
CA GLN A 150 1.86 6.45 -7.32
C GLN A 150 0.97 7.45 -6.58
N GLY A 151 0.71 7.24 -5.29
CA GLY A 151 -0.14 8.04 -4.41
C GLY A 151 -1.63 7.94 -4.77
N ASN A 152 -2.07 6.79 -5.29
CA ASN A 152 -3.45 6.59 -5.73
C ASN A 152 -4.41 6.49 -4.55
N ARG A 153 -4.02 5.76 -3.50
CA ARG A 153 -4.87 5.59 -2.31
C ARG A 153 -5.13 6.92 -1.63
N LEU A 154 -4.13 7.80 -1.60
CA LEU A 154 -4.28 9.16 -1.09
C LEU A 154 -5.32 9.95 -1.90
N LEU A 155 -5.23 9.92 -3.24
CA LEU A 155 -6.20 10.61 -4.07
C LEU A 155 -7.62 10.05 -3.88
N THR A 156 -7.79 8.73 -3.84
CA THR A 156 -9.09 8.08 -3.59
C THR A 156 -9.65 8.48 -2.22
N LEU A 157 -8.81 8.55 -1.19
CA LEU A 157 -9.24 9.02 0.13
C LEU A 157 -9.75 10.46 0.07
N LEU A 158 -8.99 11.36 -0.57
CA LEU A 158 -9.39 12.76 -0.74
C LEU A 158 -10.69 12.87 -1.52
N GLN A 159 -10.84 12.12 -2.61
CA GLN A 159 -12.09 12.05 -3.39
C GLN A 159 -13.26 11.59 -2.54
N ASN A 160 -13.08 10.57 -1.68
CA ASN A 160 -14.14 10.10 -0.77
C ASN A 160 -14.54 11.17 0.24
N TRP A 161 -13.58 11.95 0.73
CA TRP A 161 -13.84 13.01 1.73
C TRP A 161 -14.41 14.28 1.13
N THR A 162 -14.15 14.54 -0.14
CA THR A 162 -14.66 15.69 -0.90
C THR A 162 -15.75 15.30 -1.91
N ALA A 163 -16.30 14.08 -1.83
CA ALA A 163 -17.24 13.52 -2.83
C ALA A 163 -18.51 14.36 -3.03
N ARG A 164 -18.83 15.23 -2.06
CA ARG A 164 -19.96 16.16 -2.12
C ARG A 164 -19.76 17.33 -3.08
N TYR A 165 -18.59 17.49 -3.71
CA TYR A 165 -18.29 18.59 -4.60
C TYR A 165 -18.11 18.12 -6.05
N PRO A 166 -18.60 18.88 -7.04
CA PRO A 166 -18.18 18.70 -8.42
C PRO A 166 -16.67 18.92 -8.60
N ALA A 167 -16.10 18.36 -9.66
CA ALA A 167 -14.68 18.48 -9.97
C ALA A 167 -14.29 19.76 -10.73
N ASN A 168 -15.25 20.64 -11.03
CA ASN A 168 -15.04 21.88 -11.77
C ASN A 168 -15.53 23.10 -10.98
N ILE A 169 -15.10 23.21 -9.72
CA ILE A 169 -15.47 24.32 -8.82
C ILE A 169 -14.39 25.40 -8.78
N ASP A 170 -14.81 26.63 -8.52
CA ASP A 170 -13.93 27.69 -8.04
C ASP A 170 -13.73 27.50 -6.53
N PHE A 171 -12.48 27.44 -6.07
CA PHE A 171 -12.18 27.24 -4.65
C PHE A 171 -12.49 28.47 -3.80
N ALA A 172 -12.70 29.64 -4.41
CA ALA A 172 -13.24 30.81 -3.72
C ALA A 172 -14.70 30.62 -3.27
N ALA A 173 -15.44 29.67 -3.86
CA ALA A 173 -16.83 29.37 -3.52
C ALA A 173 -16.99 28.25 -2.48
N LEU A 174 -15.89 27.69 -1.97
CA LEU A 174 -15.91 26.77 -0.82
C LEU A 174 -16.38 27.51 0.44
N PRO A 175 -16.84 26.78 1.49
CA PRO A 175 -17.19 27.38 2.78
C PRO A 175 -16.13 28.35 3.34
N ILE A 176 -14.85 28.08 3.06
CA ILE A 176 -13.75 29.02 3.25
C ILE A 176 -12.95 29.04 1.92
N PRO A 177 -12.73 30.22 1.30
CA PRO A 177 -11.87 30.36 0.13
C PRO A 177 -10.51 29.68 0.31
N PHE A 178 -10.10 28.86 -0.66
CA PHE A 178 -8.90 28.04 -0.58
C PHE A 178 -7.98 28.16 -1.80
N ARG A 179 -6.67 28.08 -1.58
CA ARG A 179 -5.65 27.93 -2.61
C ARG A 179 -4.62 26.88 -2.20
N ALA A 180 -4.29 25.97 -3.11
CA ALA A 180 -3.20 25.01 -2.94
C ALA A 180 -1.98 25.43 -3.77
N VAL A 181 -0.78 25.37 -3.21
CA VAL A 181 0.45 25.67 -3.96
C VAL A 181 1.14 24.39 -4.41
N ALA A 182 1.50 24.34 -5.68
CA ALA A 182 2.30 23.27 -6.29
C ALA A 182 3.47 23.86 -7.08
N THR A 183 4.42 23.01 -7.47
CA THR A 183 5.54 23.40 -8.34
C THR A 183 5.38 22.76 -9.70
N ASP A 184 5.45 23.55 -10.78
CA ASP A 184 5.57 23.01 -12.14
C ASP A 184 6.98 22.44 -12.33
N LEU A 185 7.08 21.12 -12.48
CA LEU A 185 8.36 20.43 -12.61
C LEU A 185 9.07 20.77 -13.92
N GLY A 186 8.33 21.07 -14.99
CA GLY A 186 8.91 21.40 -16.29
C GLY A 186 9.43 22.84 -16.35
N ALA A 187 8.70 23.78 -15.73
CA ALA A 187 9.06 25.20 -15.72
C ALA A 187 9.90 25.61 -14.50
N GLY A 188 9.85 24.85 -13.40
CA GLY A 188 10.48 25.21 -12.13
C GLY A 188 9.80 26.37 -11.40
N THR A 189 8.54 26.68 -11.71
CA THR A 189 7.81 27.84 -11.20
C THR A 189 6.66 27.47 -10.27
N GLU A 190 6.21 28.43 -9.46
CA GLU A 190 5.01 28.28 -8.64
C GLU A 190 3.74 28.15 -9.48
N VAL A 191 2.85 27.27 -9.04
CA VAL A 191 1.48 27.15 -9.56
C VAL A 191 0.51 27.20 -8.38
N VAL A 192 -0.29 28.26 -8.36
CA VAL A 192 -1.41 28.42 -7.42
C VAL A 192 -2.66 27.76 -8.01
N LEU A 193 -3.14 26.72 -7.36
CA LEU A 193 -4.35 25.98 -7.74
C LEU A 193 -5.55 26.59 -7.00
N GLU A 194 -6.39 27.32 -7.74
CA GLU A 194 -7.55 28.04 -7.22
C GLU A 194 -8.89 27.55 -7.79
N GLN A 195 -8.88 26.61 -8.73
CA GLN A 195 -10.08 26.04 -9.32
C GLN A 195 -9.86 24.60 -9.82
N GLY A 196 -10.95 23.92 -10.12
CA GLY A 196 -10.99 22.57 -10.66
C GLY A 196 -11.33 21.55 -9.57
N SER A 197 -10.61 20.42 -9.58
CA SER A 197 -10.86 19.32 -8.67
C SER A 197 -10.07 19.50 -7.39
N LEU A 198 -10.79 19.76 -6.28
CA LEU A 198 -10.21 19.92 -4.96
C LEU A 198 -9.29 18.75 -4.54
N PRO A 199 -9.69 17.46 -4.66
CA PRO A 199 -8.81 16.35 -4.28
C PRO A 199 -7.57 16.25 -5.17
N ARG A 200 -7.68 16.56 -6.47
CA ARG A 200 -6.51 16.59 -7.38
C ARG A 200 -5.56 17.73 -7.04
N ALA A 201 -6.07 18.90 -6.68
CA ALA A 201 -5.25 20.03 -6.27
C ALA A 201 -4.45 19.73 -5.00
N MET A 202 -5.10 19.13 -3.99
CA MET A 202 -4.43 18.67 -2.77
C MET A 202 -3.38 17.58 -3.08
N ARG A 203 -3.73 16.59 -3.92
CA ARG A 203 -2.79 15.51 -4.31
C ARG A 203 -1.58 16.04 -5.08
N ALA A 204 -1.76 17.00 -5.98
CA ALA A 204 -0.67 17.63 -6.74
C ALA A 204 0.28 18.38 -5.82
N SER A 205 -0.26 19.16 -4.87
CA SER A 205 0.51 19.88 -3.86
C SER A 205 1.33 18.97 -2.94
N MET A 206 0.97 17.69 -2.82
CA MET A 206 1.64 16.66 -2.02
C MET A 206 2.52 15.69 -2.82
N ALA A 207 2.81 15.95 -4.10
CA ALA A 207 3.61 15.07 -4.95
C ALA A 207 5.13 15.24 -4.69
N VAL A 208 5.59 14.80 -3.52
CA VAL A 208 6.98 14.98 -3.04
C VAL A 208 7.98 14.23 -3.95
N PRO A 209 8.95 14.91 -4.58
CA PRO A 209 9.93 14.28 -5.45
C PRO A 209 10.70 13.14 -4.76
N GLY A 210 10.89 12.03 -5.48
CA GLY A 210 11.59 10.84 -4.98
C GLY A 210 10.75 9.94 -4.06
N LEU A 211 9.60 10.42 -3.58
CA LEU A 211 8.67 9.66 -2.76
C LEU A 211 7.38 9.32 -3.53
N PHE A 212 6.72 10.35 -4.06
CA PHE A 212 5.50 10.25 -4.86
C PHE A 212 5.78 10.57 -6.32
N ALA A 213 5.09 9.87 -7.23
CA ALA A 213 5.11 10.22 -8.64
C ALA A 213 4.59 11.65 -8.87
N PRO A 214 5.19 12.42 -9.78
CA PRO A 214 4.66 13.71 -10.24
C PRO A 214 3.22 13.58 -10.74
N PHE A 215 2.39 14.58 -10.50
CA PHE A 215 0.96 14.56 -10.79
C PHE A 215 0.60 15.50 -11.93
N ARG A 216 -0.15 15.04 -12.93
CA ARG A 216 -0.53 15.86 -14.09
C ARG A 216 -1.89 16.54 -13.91
N ILE A 217 -1.91 17.86 -14.16
CA ILE A 217 -3.14 18.66 -14.26
C ILE A 217 -3.06 19.48 -15.55
N GLY A 218 -3.93 19.18 -16.51
CA GLY A 218 -3.86 19.75 -17.86
C GLY A 218 -2.52 19.40 -18.54
N GLN A 219 -1.79 20.41 -18.99
CA GLN A 219 -0.47 20.24 -19.62
C GLN A 219 0.70 20.33 -18.63
N ARG A 220 0.43 20.61 -17.35
CA ARG A 220 1.46 20.80 -16.32
C ARG A 220 1.76 19.48 -15.62
N THR A 221 3.04 19.22 -15.38
CA THR A 221 3.50 18.14 -14.50
C THR A 221 3.86 18.76 -13.16
N LEU A 222 3.04 18.54 -12.15
CA LEU A 222 3.14 19.19 -10.86
C LEU A 222 3.81 18.28 -9.83
N VAL A 223 4.65 18.88 -8.99
CA VAL A 223 5.24 18.27 -7.80
C VAL A 223 4.91 19.12 -6.57
N ASP A 224 5.32 18.64 -5.40
CA ASP A 224 5.07 19.29 -4.12
C ASP A 224 5.49 20.76 -4.12
N GLY A 225 4.59 21.64 -3.67
CA GLY A 225 4.81 23.09 -3.64
C GLY A 225 5.90 23.54 -2.67
N GLY A 226 6.40 22.64 -1.83
CA GLY A 226 7.49 22.91 -0.89
C GLY A 226 8.76 23.41 -1.56
N LEU A 227 8.96 23.09 -2.85
CA LEU A 227 10.13 23.56 -3.61
C LEU A 227 10.11 25.06 -3.91
N VAL A 228 8.92 25.68 -3.98
CA VAL A 228 8.76 27.09 -4.41
C VAL A 228 8.21 27.97 -3.31
N ALA A 229 7.20 27.52 -2.56
CA ALA A 229 6.62 28.24 -1.43
C ALA A 229 6.04 27.26 -0.41
N ASN A 230 6.91 26.71 0.44
CA ASN A 230 6.50 25.75 1.45
C ASN A 230 5.59 26.36 2.52
N LEU A 231 5.77 27.63 2.87
CA LEU A 231 4.88 28.40 3.76
C LEU A 231 4.25 29.53 2.93
N PRO A 232 3.02 29.39 2.39
CA PRO A 232 2.51 30.25 1.33
C PRO A 232 1.94 31.60 1.85
N VAL A 233 2.78 32.42 2.51
CA VAL A 233 2.40 33.72 3.08
C VAL A 233 2.00 34.70 1.98
N GLN A 234 2.77 34.77 0.88
CA GLN A 234 2.44 35.64 -0.25
C GLN A 234 1.07 35.27 -0.84
N THR A 235 0.80 33.99 -1.05
CA THR A 235 -0.49 33.52 -1.58
C THR A 235 -1.65 33.90 -0.66
N ALA A 236 -1.49 33.79 0.66
CA ALA A 236 -2.50 34.23 1.62
C ALA A 236 -2.70 35.76 1.56
N ARG A 237 -1.64 36.54 1.40
CA ARG A 237 -1.73 38.00 1.19
C ARG A 237 -2.49 38.35 -0.09
N ASP A 238 -2.19 37.65 -1.19
CA ASP A 238 -2.85 37.83 -2.50
C ASP A 238 -4.34 37.45 -2.47
N MET A 239 -4.77 36.67 -1.47
CA MET A 239 -6.18 36.39 -1.20
C MET A 239 -6.89 37.51 -0.39
N GLY A 240 -6.17 38.60 -0.09
CA GLY A 240 -6.69 39.78 0.60
C GLY A 240 -6.61 39.71 2.13
N ALA A 241 -5.63 38.98 2.69
CA ALA A 241 -5.48 38.87 4.14
C ALA A 241 -5.07 40.20 4.80
N ASP A 242 -5.87 40.66 5.76
CA ASP A 242 -5.48 41.73 6.69
C ASP A 242 -4.56 41.18 7.79
N VAL A 243 -4.87 39.98 8.27
CA VAL A 243 -4.08 39.23 9.26
C VAL A 243 -3.80 37.82 8.75
N ILE A 244 -2.53 37.41 8.77
CA ILE A 244 -2.11 36.05 8.43
C ILE A 244 -1.73 35.29 9.71
N ILE A 245 -2.32 34.13 9.91
CA ILE A 245 -1.85 33.13 10.88
C ILE A 245 -1.05 32.09 10.10
N ALA A 246 0.27 32.19 10.16
CA ALA A 246 1.21 31.31 9.46
C ALA A 246 1.63 30.15 10.36
N VAL A 247 1.38 28.91 9.94
CA VAL A 247 1.77 27.70 10.67
C VAL A 247 2.93 27.01 9.94
N ASN A 248 4.13 27.08 10.52
CA ASN A 248 5.33 26.51 9.93
C ASN A 248 5.71 25.18 10.59
N ILE A 249 5.72 24.11 9.80
CA ILE A 249 6.07 22.75 10.20
C ILE A 249 7.21 22.17 9.34
N ALA A 250 7.96 23.03 8.62
CA ALA A 250 9.04 22.60 7.73
C ALA A 250 10.14 21.83 8.49
N SER A 251 10.63 20.74 7.90
CA SER A 251 11.75 19.92 8.44
C SER A 251 13.02 20.73 8.64
N PRO A 252 13.63 20.71 9.84
CA PRO A 252 14.95 21.32 10.01
C PRO A 252 15.99 20.58 9.16
N LEU A 253 17.10 21.27 8.90
CA LEU A 253 18.25 20.65 8.23
C LEU A 253 18.85 19.55 9.11
N GLN A 254 19.31 18.47 8.48
CA GLN A 254 19.95 17.39 9.21
C GLN A 254 21.40 17.76 9.60
N PRO A 255 21.92 17.24 10.72
CA PRO A 255 23.32 17.35 11.10
C PRO A 255 24.28 16.80 10.03
N ALA A 256 25.46 17.39 9.87
CA ALA A 256 26.39 17.01 8.80
C ALA A 256 26.89 15.55 8.91
N ASP A 257 26.97 15.01 10.13
CA ASP A 257 27.39 13.65 10.43
C ASP A 257 26.37 12.59 9.98
N THR A 258 25.10 12.96 9.76
CA THR A 258 24.08 12.02 9.23
C THR A 258 24.10 11.92 7.69
N LEU A 259 24.87 12.77 7.00
CA LEU A 259 24.91 12.88 5.54
C LEU A 259 25.89 11.88 4.88
N GLN A 260 25.81 10.60 5.25
CA GLN A 260 26.78 9.56 4.87
C GLN A 260 26.47 8.83 3.54
N SER A 261 25.46 9.27 2.78
CA SER A 261 25.06 8.62 1.53
C SER A 261 24.63 9.62 0.46
N PRO A 262 24.77 9.29 -0.84
CA PRO A 262 24.31 10.16 -1.93
C PRO A 262 22.83 10.54 -1.82
N THR A 263 21.99 9.62 -1.34
CA THR A 263 20.56 9.87 -1.11
C THR A 263 20.33 10.84 0.05
N ALA A 264 21.06 10.71 1.16
CA ALA A 264 20.97 11.66 2.27
C ALA A 264 21.41 13.08 1.85
N VAL A 265 22.46 13.18 1.03
CA VAL A 265 22.91 14.46 0.46
C VAL A 265 21.83 15.07 -0.45
N ALA A 266 21.23 14.29 -1.34
CA ALA A 266 20.14 14.78 -2.19
C ALA A 266 18.92 15.25 -1.39
N GLN A 267 18.53 14.52 -0.33
CA GLN A 267 17.46 14.94 0.59
C GLN A 267 17.80 16.24 1.32
N GLN A 268 19.06 16.39 1.77
CA GLN A 268 19.54 17.62 2.39
C GLN A 268 19.46 18.81 1.41
N MET A 269 19.80 18.61 0.14
CA MET A 269 19.67 19.66 -0.89
C MET A 269 18.23 20.12 -1.05
N LEU A 270 17.26 19.19 -1.10
CA LEU A 270 15.84 19.52 -1.13
C LEU A 270 15.40 20.28 0.14
N ALA A 271 15.86 19.85 1.31
CA ALA A 271 15.57 20.53 2.57
C ALA A 271 16.14 21.96 2.61
N ILE A 272 17.33 22.20 2.03
CA ILE A 272 17.91 23.54 1.90
C ILE A 272 17.03 24.43 1.02
N LEU A 273 16.57 23.95 -0.14
CA LEU A 273 15.68 24.71 -1.02
C LEU A 273 14.37 25.09 -0.30
N ILE A 274 13.78 24.13 0.41
CA ILE A 274 12.57 24.36 1.24
C ILE A 274 12.84 25.44 2.29
N GLN A 275 13.91 25.32 3.07
CA GLN A 275 14.23 26.27 4.14
C GLN A 275 14.53 27.67 3.62
N GLN A 276 15.16 27.80 2.44
CA GLN A 276 15.40 29.08 1.81
C GLN A 276 14.09 29.79 1.45
N ASN A 277 13.14 29.10 0.83
CA ASN A 277 11.85 29.72 0.49
C ASN A 277 10.98 29.97 1.73
N VAL A 278 11.02 29.11 2.77
CA VAL A 278 10.34 29.40 4.06
C VAL A 278 10.89 30.68 4.68
N LYS A 279 12.21 30.87 4.69
CA LYS A 279 12.82 32.12 5.21
C LYS A 279 12.35 33.35 4.44
N ALA A 280 12.29 33.26 3.11
CA ALA A 280 11.76 34.34 2.27
C ALA A 280 10.30 34.66 2.60
N GLN A 281 9.44 33.64 2.72
CA GLN A 281 8.02 33.80 3.04
C GLN A 281 7.78 34.37 4.44
N LYS A 282 8.56 33.94 5.45
CA LYS A 282 8.50 34.50 6.81
C LYS A 282 8.81 36.00 6.84
N SER A 283 9.67 36.48 5.93
CA SER A 283 10.01 37.91 5.85
C SER A 283 8.87 38.81 5.34
N LEU A 284 7.82 38.20 4.78
CA LEU A 284 6.61 38.89 4.30
C LEU A 284 5.56 39.10 5.40
N LEU A 285 5.78 38.55 6.59
CA LEU A 285 4.89 38.73 7.73
C LEU A 285 5.07 40.15 8.31
N GLY A 286 3.96 40.86 8.46
CA GLY A 286 3.88 42.16 9.08
C GLY A 286 3.61 42.07 10.59
N ALA A 287 3.53 43.23 11.24
CA ALA A 287 3.40 43.33 12.69
C ALA A 287 2.09 42.76 13.27
N GLN A 288 1.04 42.64 12.45
CA GLN A 288 -0.26 42.09 12.87
C GLN A 288 -0.39 40.59 12.62
N ASP A 289 0.55 39.98 11.86
CA ASP A 289 0.51 38.57 11.55
C ASP A 289 1.05 37.73 12.71
N ILE A 290 0.58 36.48 12.80
CA ILE A 290 0.92 35.55 13.87
C ILE A 290 1.64 34.35 13.25
N LEU A 291 2.87 34.12 13.67
CA LEU A 291 3.65 32.95 13.28
C LEU A 291 3.60 31.89 14.39
N ILE A 292 3.10 30.70 14.06
CA ILE A 292 3.04 29.53 14.95
C ILE A 292 4.06 28.49 14.45
N GLU A 293 5.01 28.10 15.30
CA GLU A 293 6.04 27.10 14.98
C GLU A 293 6.00 25.94 15.99
N PRO A 294 5.24 24.86 15.73
CA PRO A 294 5.12 23.73 16.65
C PRO A 294 6.45 22.99 16.88
N SER A 295 6.74 22.69 18.15
CA SER A 295 7.87 21.85 18.55
C SER A 295 7.59 20.38 18.19
N LEU A 296 8.26 19.87 17.16
CA LEU A 296 8.00 18.55 16.57
C LEU A 296 9.26 17.67 16.60
N ASP A 297 10.02 17.76 17.69
CA ASP A 297 11.28 17.03 17.83
C ASP A 297 11.07 15.51 17.78
N GLY A 298 11.87 14.85 16.95
CA GLY A 298 11.80 13.41 16.72
C GLY A 298 10.61 12.92 15.88
N VAL A 299 9.77 13.81 15.33
CA VAL A 299 8.76 13.45 14.32
C VAL A 299 9.35 13.68 12.94
N SER A 300 9.74 12.59 12.27
CA SER A 300 10.27 12.66 10.91
C SER A 300 9.18 13.01 9.89
N PHE A 301 9.59 13.32 8.66
CA PHE A 301 8.68 13.56 7.54
C PHE A 301 7.74 12.37 7.24
N THR A 302 8.14 11.14 7.58
CA THR A 302 7.41 9.91 7.26
C THR A 302 6.76 9.24 8.47
N ASP A 303 6.85 9.81 9.67
CA ASP A 303 6.37 9.20 10.93
C ASP A 303 4.85 9.37 11.14
N PHE A 304 4.04 8.96 10.17
CA PHE A 304 2.58 9.16 10.21
C PHE A 304 1.90 8.45 11.39
N ALA A 305 2.53 7.41 11.95
CA ALA A 305 2.09 6.74 13.17
C ALA A 305 2.12 7.63 14.42
N ARG A 306 2.91 8.71 14.43
CA ARG A 306 3.02 9.67 15.55
C ARG A 306 2.04 10.85 15.42
N GLY A 307 0.94 10.69 14.67
CA GLY A 307 0.03 11.79 14.38
C GLY A 307 -0.54 12.50 15.61
N LYS A 308 -0.84 11.76 16.69
CA LYS A 308 -1.31 12.33 17.96
C LYS A 308 -0.31 13.29 18.59
N ASP A 309 0.99 12.98 18.51
CA ASP A 309 2.05 13.87 19.02
C ASP A 309 2.07 15.17 18.21
N GLY A 310 1.89 15.07 16.90
CA GLY A 310 1.77 16.24 16.01
C GLY A 310 0.59 17.14 16.37
N ILE A 311 -0.61 16.58 16.54
CA ILE A 311 -1.81 17.34 16.94
C ILE A 311 -1.56 18.08 18.25
N ASN A 312 -1.06 17.39 19.27
CA ASN A 312 -0.80 17.98 20.58
C ASN A 312 0.22 19.13 20.51
N ALA A 313 1.30 18.95 19.73
CA ALA A 313 2.30 19.99 19.53
C ALA A 313 1.72 21.24 18.84
N GLY A 314 0.86 21.05 17.84
CA GLY A 314 0.17 22.15 17.16
C GLY A 314 -0.75 22.93 18.08
N TRP A 315 -1.55 22.23 18.89
CA TRP A 315 -2.43 22.82 19.89
C TRP A 315 -1.64 23.65 20.91
N GLU A 316 -0.57 23.08 21.45
CA GLU A 316 0.26 23.75 22.46
C GLU A 316 0.97 24.99 21.90
N ALA A 317 1.45 24.92 20.66
CA ALA A 317 2.05 26.07 19.98
C ALA A 317 1.03 27.20 19.75
N ALA A 318 -0.20 26.88 19.32
CA ALA A 318 -1.26 27.87 19.19
C ALA A 318 -1.63 28.50 20.54
N ARG A 319 -1.67 27.69 21.61
CA ARG A 319 -1.94 28.16 22.98
C ARG A 319 -0.92 29.18 23.49
N GLN A 320 0.35 29.03 23.12
CA GLN A 320 1.41 29.99 23.45
C GLN A 320 1.17 31.37 22.79
N HIS A 321 0.40 31.43 21.71
CA HIS A 321 0.00 32.67 21.04
C HIS A 321 -1.42 33.13 21.40
N SER A 322 -2.00 32.63 22.50
CA SER A 322 -3.37 32.96 22.94
C SER A 322 -3.64 34.46 23.06
N GLY A 323 -2.67 35.26 23.51
CA GLY A 323 -2.82 36.72 23.64
C GLY A 323 -3.26 37.42 22.35
N PRO A 324 -2.41 37.46 21.29
CA PRO A 324 -2.78 38.05 20.01
C PRO A 324 -3.96 37.33 19.32
N LEU A 325 -4.11 36.01 19.53
CA LEU A 325 -5.23 35.25 18.96
C LEU A 325 -6.59 35.64 19.56
N LEU A 326 -6.68 35.88 20.86
CA LEU A 326 -7.91 36.31 21.53
C LEU A 326 -8.41 37.68 21.04
N ALA A 327 -7.52 38.55 20.54
CA ALA A 327 -7.89 39.83 19.95
C ALA A 327 -8.67 39.67 18.62
N LEU A 328 -8.62 38.49 18.01
CA LEU A 328 -9.28 38.15 16.75
C LEU A 328 -10.59 37.37 16.94
N ALA A 329 -10.90 36.97 18.18
CA ALA A 329 -12.04 36.13 18.52
C ALA A 329 -13.38 36.84 18.30
N LEU A 330 -14.37 36.11 17.79
CA LEU A 330 -15.73 36.61 17.68
C LEU A 330 -16.53 36.39 18.97
N PRO A 331 -17.43 37.33 19.33
CA PRO A 331 -18.44 37.09 20.35
C PRO A 331 -19.33 35.88 19.99
N PRO A 332 -19.90 35.17 20.98
CA PRO A 332 -20.65 33.93 20.73
C PRO A 332 -21.75 34.02 19.67
N ARG A 333 -22.48 35.14 19.59
CA ARG A 333 -23.54 35.34 18.59
C ARG A 333 -22.97 35.44 17.17
N GLN A 334 -21.88 36.19 16.99
CA GLN A 334 -21.22 36.35 15.69
C GLN A 334 -20.51 35.04 15.27
N TRP A 335 -19.96 34.30 16.23
CA TRP A 335 -19.43 32.95 15.99
C TRP A 335 -20.49 31.98 15.47
N GLN A 336 -21.69 31.96 16.08
CA GLN A 336 -22.80 31.13 15.57
C GLN A 336 -23.23 31.52 14.14
N GLN A 337 -23.19 32.82 13.81
CA GLN A 337 -23.45 33.28 12.44
C GLN A 337 -22.33 32.88 11.47
N TYR A 338 -21.06 32.91 11.90
CA TYR A 338 -19.93 32.38 11.14
C TYR A 338 -20.11 30.88 10.86
N LEU A 339 -20.43 30.08 11.88
CA LEU A 339 -20.68 28.64 11.73
C LEU A 339 -21.87 28.36 10.80
N ALA A 340 -22.96 29.12 10.90
CA ALA A 340 -24.11 28.98 10.01
C ALA A 340 -23.76 29.30 8.55
N ARG A 341 -22.94 30.34 8.30
CA ARG A 341 -22.42 30.66 6.96
C ARG A 341 -21.50 29.56 6.44
N ARG A 342 -20.59 29.04 7.27
CA ARG A 342 -19.70 27.93 6.92
C ARG A 342 -20.48 26.63 6.63
N ALA A 343 -21.59 26.40 7.32
CA ALA A 343 -22.46 25.26 7.06
C ALA A 343 -23.26 25.43 5.74
N SER A 344 -23.53 26.67 5.32
CA SER A 344 -24.14 26.94 4.02
C SER A 344 -23.14 26.59 2.91
N ASN A 345 -23.55 25.72 1.99
CA ASN A 345 -22.65 25.18 0.97
C ASN A 345 -23.38 25.09 -0.38
N PRO A 346 -23.49 26.23 -1.10
CA PRO A 346 -24.31 26.32 -2.30
C PRO A 346 -23.75 25.54 -3.49
N ILE A 347 -22.44 25.25 -3.49
CA ILE A 347 -21.77 24.51 -4.57
C ILE A 347 -21.72 23.00 -4.34
N ALA A 348 -22.14 22.52 -3.16
CA ALA A 348 -22.23 21.08 -2.91
C ALA A 348 -23.33 20.43 -3.76
N LEU A 349 -23.07 19.18 -4.15
CA LEU A 349 -24.04 18.31 -4.80
C LEU A 349 -25.25 18.11 -3.88
N ALA A 350 -26.43 18.20 -4.46
CA ALA A 350 -27.67 17.94 -3.74
C ALA A 350 -27.77 16.45 -3.37
N PRO A 351 -28.37 16.10 -2.22
CA PRO A 351 -28.64 14.70 -1.90
C PRO A 351 -29.44 14.02 -3.02
N GLY A 352 -28.91 12.91 -3.54
CA GLY A 352 -29.56 12.17 -4.63
C GLY A 352 -29.31 12.72 -6.03
N THR A 353 -28.29 13.58 -6.23
CA THR A 353 -27.80 13.94 -7.57
C THR A 353 -27.63 12.70 -8.45
N ARG A 354 -28.12 12.79 -9.69
CA ARG A 354 -28.06 11.69 -10.68
C ARG A 354 -26.91 11.88 -11.65
N ILE A 355 -26.43 10.77 -12.18
CA ILE A 355 -25.45 10.73 -13.27
C ILE A 355 -26.22 10.85 -14.58
N ASP A 356 -26.04 11.93 -15.32
CA ASP A 356 -26.75 12.16 -16.59
C ASP A 356 -26.00 11.58 -17.79
N ALA A 357 -24.67 11.50 -17.69
CA ALA A 357 -23.79 10.91 -18.70
C ALA A 357 -22.53 10.31 -18.05
N ILE A 358 -21.93 9.33 -18.71
CA ILE A 358 -20.67 8.71 -18.30
C ILE A 358 -19.67 8.86 -19.45
N GLU A 359 -18.48 9.36 -19.14
CA GLU A 359 -17.34 9.45 -20.04
C GLU A 359 -16.19 8.65 -19.44
N VAL A 360 -15.64 7.72 -20.22
CA VAL A 360 -14.53 6.87 -19.78
C VAL A 360 -13.33 7.13 -20.68
N ASN A 361 -12.37 7.85 -20.11
CA ASN A 361 -11.08 8.13 -20.72
C ASN A 361 -10.11 7.04 -20.31
N SER A 362 -9.91 6.07 -21.20
CA SER A 362 -8.92 5.01 -21.02
C SER A 362 -7.78 5.21 -22.00
N GLY A 363 -6.58 4.71 -21.65
CA GLY A 363 -5.44 4.68 -22.56
C GLY A 363 -5.70 3.82 -23.80
N THR A 364 -4.73 3.76 -24.71
CA THR A 364 -4.87 3.00 -25.96
C THR A 364 -4.82 1.49 -25.75
N ARG A 365 -4.37 1.00 -24.59
CA ARG A 365 -4.15 -0.44 -24.36
C ARG A 365 -5.35 -1.11 -23.73
N VAL A 366 -5.86 -0.55 -22.62
CA VAL A 366 -7.06 -1.09 -21.98
C VAL A 366 -8.30 -0.45 -22.61
N PRO A 367 -9.22 -1.21 -23.22
CA PRO A 367 -10.41 -0.64 -23.85
C PRO A 367 -11.31 0.07 -22.84
N SER A 368 -11.84 1.25 -23.18
CA SER A 368 -12.78 1.99 -22.32
C SER A 368 -14.02 1.15 -21.95
N ALA A 369 -14.47 0.25 -22.83
CA ALA A 369 -15.57 -0.66 -22.56
C ALA A 369 -15.29 -1.61 -21.39
N HIS A 370 -14.04 -2.04 -21.20
CA HIS A 370 -13.64 -2.87 -20.06
C HIS A 370 -13.73 -2.08 -18.76
N VAL A 371 -13.18 -0.87 -18.73
CA VAL A 371 -13.27 0.05 -17.59
C VAL A 371 -14.74 0.35 -17.26
N GLN A 372 -15.57 0.59 -18.27
CA GLN A 372 -17.00 0.89 -18.10
C GLN A 372 -17.78 -0.30 -17.50
N GLN A 373 -17.49 -1.54 -17.90
CA GLN A 373 -18.12 -2.72 -17.32
C GLN A 373 -17.83 -2.87 -15.82
N GLN A 374 -16.66 -2.43 -15.36
CA GLN A 374 -16.25 -2.51 -13.95
C GLN A 374 -16.85 -1.40 -13.07
N LEU A 375 -17.32 -0.30 -13.67
CA LEU A 375 -17.96 0.80 -12.92
C LEU A 375 -19.26 0.36 -12.26
N GLY A 376 -20.03 -0.50 -12.92
CA GLY A 376 -21.34 -0.99 -12.46
C GLY A 376 -22.38 0.11 -12.18
N VAL A 377 -22.28 1.25 -12.86
CA VAL A 377 -23.24 2.36 -12.81
C VAL A 377 -23.64 2.74 -14.24
N ALA A 378 -24.87 3.22 -14.40
CA ALA A 378 -25.44 3.66 -15.67
C ALA A 378 -25.99 5.10 -15.57
N PRO A 379 -26.14 5.81 -16.70
CA PRO A 379 -26.88 7.06 -16.72
C PRO A 379 -28.28 6.89 -16.12
N GLY A 380 -28.68 7.83 -15.25
CA GLY A 380 -29.89 7.79 -14.46
C GLY A 380 -29.68 7.34 -13.01
N ASP A 381 -28.60 6.63 -12.71
CA ASP A 381 -28.30 6.18 -11.34
C ASP A 381 -27.97 7.36 -10.41
N ARG A 382 -28.13 7.13 -9.11
CA ARG A 382 -27.70 8.08 -8.08
C ARG A 382 -26.17 8.06 -7.99
N TYR A 383 -25.57 9.24 -7.93
CA TYR A 383 -24.13 9.35 -7.73
C TYR A 383 -23.75 8.98 -6.30
N ASP A 384 -22.95 7.92 -6.18
CA ASP A 384 -22.28 7.51 -4.94
C ASP A 384 -20.78 7.41 -5.22
N GLY A 385 -20.07 8.51 -4.98
CA GLY A 385 -18.63 8.57 -5.24
C GLY A 385 -17.83 7.55 -4.43
N GLN A 386 -18.28 7.18 -3.22
CA GLN A 386 -17.58 6.22 -2.38
C GLN A 386 -17.73 4.80 -2.94
N ALA A 387 -18.95 4.40 -3.34
CA ALA A 387 -19.18 3.10 -3.96
C ALA A 387 -18.44 2.96 -5.30
N ILE A 388 -18.42 4.03 -6.12
CA ILE A 388 -17.68 4.03 -7.40
C ILE A 388 -16.17 3.91 -7.12
N ASN A 389 -15.63 4.70 -6.18
CA ASN A 389 -14.22 4.65 -5.81
C ASN A 389 -13.78 3.28 -5.28
N GLN A 390 -14.64 2.56 -4.55
CA GLN A 390 -14.34 1.20 -4.10
C GLN A 390 -14.18 0.22 -5.26
N ARG A 391 -15.03 0.32 -6.31
CA ARG A 391 -14.93 -0.50 -7.52
C ARG A 391 -13.71 -0.14 -8.36
N LEU A 392 -13.43 1.16 -8.52
CA LEU A 392 -12.25 1.63 -9.23
C LEU A 392 -10.93 1.27 -8.53
N ALA A 393 -10.94 1.22 -7.19
CA ALA A 393 -9.80 0.75 -6.42
C ALA A 393 -9.46 -0.72 -6.74
N GLN A 394 -10.47 -1.57 -6.99
CA GLN A 394 -10.24 -2.96 -7.43
C GLN A 394 -9.59 -2.98 -8.81
N LEU A 395 -10.12 -2.20 -9.77
CA LEU A 395 -9.54 -2.09 -11.11
C LEU A 395 -8.09 -1.57 -11.09
N SER A 396 -7.76 -0.64 -10.18
CA SER A 396 -6.39 -0.16 -10.01
C SER A 396 -5.44 -1.23 -9.43
N MET A 397 -5.95 -2.27 -8.77
CA MET A 397 -5.14 -3.38 -8.23
C MET A 397 -4.79 -4.44 -9.27
N ASP A 398 -5.43 -4.41 -10.44
CA ASP A 398 -5.14 -5.35 -11.54
C ASP A 398 -3.74 -5.15 -12.13
N GLY A 399 -3.15 -3.97 -11.92
CA GLY A 399 -1.78 -3.67 -12.30
C GLY A 399 -1.61 -3.19 -13.74
N ASP A 400 -2.68 -2.78 -14.42
CA ASP A 400 -2.62 -2.23 -15.78
C ASP A 400 -2.50 -0.70 -15.81
N PHE A 401 -2.96 -0.05 -14.76
CA PHE A 401 -3.09 1.40 -14.67
C PHE A 401 -2.06 2.02 -13.73
N ASN A 402 -1.60 3.23 -14.08
CA ASN A 402 -0.91 4.14 -13.17
C ASN A 402 -1.88 4.68 -12.12
N ASN A 403 -3.10 5.04 -12.53
CA ASN A 403 -4.19 5.46 -11.64
C ASN A 403 -5.55 5.22 -12.34
N VAL A 404 -6.59 5.05 -11.53
CA VAL A 404 -7.98 5.08 -12.00
C VAL A 404 -8.78 5.96 -11.08
N THR A 405 -9.36 7.02 -11.63
CA THR A 405 -10.02 8.09 -10.87
C THR A 405 -11.37 8.40 -11.47
N GLN A 406 -12.26 8.95 -10.65
CA GLN A 406 -13.57 9.44 -11.11
C GLN A 406 -13.84 10.84 -10.58
N GLU A 407 -14.58 11.58 -11.39
CA GLU A 407 -14.97 12.94 -11.10
C GLU A 407 -16.36 13.23 -11.66
N LEU A 408 -17.22 13.84 -10.84
CA LEU A 408 -18.50 14.34 -11.32
C LEU A 408 -18.34 15.80 -11.76
N ILE A 409 -18.49 16.06 -13.06
CA ILE A 409 -18.42 17.40 -13.64
C ILE A 409 -19.83 17.93 -13.84
N ARG A 410 -20.11 19.12 -13.29
CA ARG A 410 -21.38 19.80 -13.53
C ARG A 410 -21.26 20.66 -14.79
N GLN A 411 -22.03 20.32 -15.81
CA GLN A 411 -22.06 21.04 -17.08
C GLN A 411 -22.86 22.35 -16.96
N ALA A 412 -22.62 23.29 -17.88
CA ALA A 412 -23.30 24.58 -17.92
C ALA A 412 -24.82 24.47 -18.13
N ASP A 413 -25.28 23.37 -18.73
CA ASP A 413 -26.71 23.06 -18.92
C ASP A 413 -27.36 22.40 -17.68
N GLY A 414 -26.61 22.26 -16.59
CA GLY A 414 -27.07 21.70 -15.32
C GLY A 414 -26.92 20.18 -15.18
N ARG A 415 -26.55 19.46 -16.27
CA ARG A 415 -26.31 18.01 -16.24
C ARG A 415 -25.02 17.65 -15.50
N ASN A 416 -24.99 16.48 -14.88
CA ASN A 416 -23.84 15.95 -14.18
C ASN A 416 -23.25 14.79 -14.98
N ARG A 417 -22.04 14.99 -15.50
CA ARG A 417 -21.29 13.98 -16.23
C ARG A 417 -20.26 13.33 -15.32
N LEU A 418 -20.34 12.02 -15.15
CA LEU A 418 -19.30 11.24 -14.49
C LEU A 418 -18.16 11.01 -15.48
N VAL A 419 -16.99 11.57 -15.21
CA VAL A 419 -15.76 11.34 -15.98
C VAL A 419 -14.90 10.36 -15.20
N VAL A 420 -14.47 9.29 -15.88
CA VAL A 420 -13.57 8.28 -15.33
C VAL A 420 -12.29 8.32 -16.14
N ASP A 421 -11.19 8.70 -15.50
CA ASP A 421 -9.86 8.71 -16.10
C ASP A 421 -9.10 7.48 -15.61
N ALA A 422 -8.79 6.57 -16.54
CA ALA A 422 -7.98 5.37 -16.33
C ALA A 422 -6.66 5.52 -17.09
N GLU A 423 -5.62 5.98 -16.40
CA GLU A 423 -4.32 6.23 -17.00
C GLU A 423 -3.51 4.93 -17.08
N ASP A 424 -3.26 4.49 -18.30
CA ASP A 424 -2.34 3.39 -18.62
C ASP A 424 -0.97 3.57 -17.93
N LYS A 425 -0.38 2.49 -17.41
CA LYS A 425 1.04 2.48 -16.98
C LYS A 425 1.98 3.04 -18.05
N SER A 426 2.54 4.23 -17.79
CA SER A 426 3.39 5.00 -18.72
C SER A 426 4.67 4.28 -19.18
N TRP A 427 5.10 3.27 -18.44
CA TRP A 427 6.30 2.48 -18.71
C TRP A 427 5.99 1.12 -19.38
N GLY A 428 4.72 0.73 -19.58
CA GLY A 428 4.37 -0.45 -20.38
C GLY A 428 4.48 -0.21 -21.90
N PRO A 429 4.05 -1.16 -22.76
CA PRO A 429 3.09 -2.24 -22.48
C PRO A 429 3.71 -3.54 -21.95
N GLN A 430 5.02 -3.73 -22.08
CA GLN A 430 5.71 -4.91 -21.57
C GLN A 430 6.42 -4.57 -20.27
N TYR A 431 6.38 -5.47 -19.31
CA TYR A 431 6.97 -5.29 -17.98
C TYR A 431 7.96 -6.41 -17.70
N LEU A 432 9.17 -6.01 -17.29
CA LEU A 432 10.24 -6.88 -16.86
C LEU A 432 10.33 -6.82 -15.34
N LEU A 433 10.28 -7.99 -14.70
CA LEU A 433 10.40 -8.18 -13.26
C LEU A 433 11.72 -8.88 -12.97
N PHE A 434 12.43 -8.47 -11.91
CA PHE A 434 13.74 -9.04 -11.60
C PHE A 434 13.75 -9.64 -10.20
N GLY A 435 14.40 -10.78 -10.07
CA GLY A 435 14.61 -11.46 -8.78
C GLY A 435 16.04 -11.98 -8.68
N LEU A 436 16.54 -12.05 -7.46
CA LEU A 436 17.83 -12.64 -7.13
C LEU A 436 17.60 -13.58 -5.96
N GLY A 437 18.23 -14.75 -5.99
CA GLY A 437 18.27 -15.69 -4.88
C GLY A 437 19.72 -16.08 -4.61
N LEU A 438 20.17 -15.97 -3.37
CA LEU A 438 21.43 -16.51 -2.89
C LEU A 438 21.16 -17.32 -1.63
N SER A 439 21.74 -18.51 -1.54
CA SER A 439 21.77 -19.31 -0.33
C SER A 439 23.17 -19.81 -0.11
N ASN A 440 23.61 -19.79 1.13
CA ASN A 440 24.82 -20.46 1.55
C ASN A 440 24.57 -21.19 2.87
N SER A 441 25.21 -22.34 3.01
CA SER A 441 25.24 -23.12 4.24
C SER A 441 26.66 -23.58 4.52
N PHE A 442 27.08 -23.64 5.78
CA PHE A 442 28.47 -23.98 6.12
C PHE A 442 28.79 -25.49 6.00
N ILE A 443 27.78 -26.35 5.82
CA ILE A 443 27.92 -27.81 5.68
C ILE A 443 27.67 -28.31 4.24
N GLY A 444 27.10 -27.48 3.36
CA GLY A 444 26.71 -27.87 2.00
C GLY A 444 27.08 -26.85 0.92
N GLY A 445 26.72 -27.13 -0.34
CA GLY A 445 26.96 -26.21 -1.45
C GLY A 445 25.98 -25.02 -1.47
N GLY A 446 26.50 -23.83 -1.79
CA GLY A 446 25.68 -22.64 -2.00
C GLY A 446 24.84 -22.69 -3.28
N GLY A 447 23.69 -22.03 -3.26
CA GLY A 447 22.81 -21.87 -4.42
C GLY A 447 22.70 -20.42 -4.82
N TYR A 448 22.74 -20.13 -6.13
CA TYR A 448 22.37 -18.82 -6.64
C TYR A 448 21.35 -18.98 -7.78
N ASN A 449 20.45 -18.02 -7.92
CA ASN A 449 19.57 -17.89 -9.06
C ASN A 449 19.33 -16.42 -9.40
N LEU A 450 19.28 -16.11 -10.69
CA LEU A 450 18.76 -14.88 -11.25
C LEU A 450 17.40 -15.18 -11.86
N GLN A 451 16.42 -14.31 -11.64
CA GLN A 451 15.06 -14.49 -12.12
C GLN A 451 14.67 -13.28 -12.97
N ILE A 452 14.07 -13.56 -14.11
CA ILE A 452 13.54 -12.54 -15.02
C ILE A 452 12.10 -12.94 -15.35
N GLY A 453 11.16 -12.09 -15.00
CA GLY A 453 9.76 -12.19 -15.41
C GLY A 453 9.48 -11.22 -16.55
N HIS A 454 8.66 -11.62 -17.50
CA HIS A 454 8.12 -10.77 -18.55
C HIS A 454 6.59 -10.89 -18.53
N ARG A 455 5.92 -9.73 -18.47
CA ARG A 455 4.46 -9.61 -18.54
C ARG A 455 4.10 -8.71 -19.70
N TYR A 456 3.28 -9.23 -20.61
CA TYR A 456 2.69 -8.44 -21.67
C TYR A 456 1.17 -8.64 -21.59
N PRO A 457 0.46 -7.82 -20.81
CA PRO A 457 -1.00 -7.84 -20.77
C PRO A 457 -1.56 -7.12 -22.00
N TRP A 458 -2.85 -7.36 -22.27
CA TRP A 458 -3.60 -6.70 -23.34
C TRP A 458 -2.94 -6.83 -24.73
N LEU A 459 -2.46 -8.03 -25.10
CA LEU A 459 -2.04 -8.35 -26.48
C LEU A 459 -3.15 -8.10 -27.50
N ASN A 460 -4.40 -8.19 -27.05
CA ASN A 460 -5.59 -7.85 -27.80
C ASN A 460 -6.66 -7.25 -26.86
N ALA A 461 -7.76 -6.77 -27.44
CA ALA A 461 -8.85 -6.14 -26.70
C ALA A 461 -9.62 -7.07 -25.73
N SER A 462 -9.39 -8.39 -25.80
CA SER A 462 -10.04 -9.35 -24.88
C SER A 462 -9.28 -9.51 -23.55
N GLY A 463 -8.11 -8.88 -23.40
CA GLY A 463 -7.26 -9.02 -22.23
C GLY A 463 -6.30 -10.21 -22.29
N LEU A 464 -5.99 -10.73 -23.49
CA LEU A 464 -4.97 -11.78 -23.66
C LEU A 464 -3.65 -11.31 -23.06
N GLU A 465 -3.09 -12.11 -22.17
CA GLU A 465 -1.81 -11.83 -21.52
C GLU A 465 -0.76 -12.87 -21.92
N TRP A 466 0.46 -12.43 -22.22
CA TRP A 466 1.61 -13.31 -22.40
C TRP A 466 2.58 -13.18 -21.22
N ARG A 467 2.82 -14.28 -20.52
CA ARG A 467 3.67 -14.37 -19.33
C ARG A 467 4.85 -15.27 -19.62
N ASN A 468 6.04 -14.82 -19.26
CA ASN A 468 7.25 -15.62 -19.38
C ASN A 468 8.08 -15.48 -18.11
N ASP A 469 8.61 -16.59 -17.62
CA ASP A 469 9.42 -16.65 -16.41
C ASP A 469 10.69 -17.43 -16.70
N ALA A 470 11.84 -16.81 -16.45
CA ALA A 470 13.14 -17.42 -16.62
C ALA A 470 13.88 -17.42 -15.29
N ILE A 471 14.39 -18.59 -14.89
CA ILE A 471 15.25 -18.75 -13.73
C ILE A 471 16.59 -19.29 -14.23
N LEU A 472 17.68 -18.63 -13.86
CA LEU A 472 19.05 -18.98 -14.22
C LEU A 472 19.87 -19.15 -12.94
N GLY A 473 20.13 -20.38 -12.54
CA GLY A 473 20.90 -20.70 -11.34
C GLY A 473 21.81 -21.90 -11.52
N ASN A 474 22.67 -22.14 -10.52
CA ASN A 474 23.58 -23.29 -10.54
C ASN A 474 22.87 -24.62 -10.29
N ARG A 475 21.77 -24.62 -9.51
CA ARG A 475 20.99 -25.82 -9.18
C ARG A 475 19.70 -25.95 -9.99
N VAL A 476 19.09 -24.83 -10.36
CA VAL A 476 17.84 -24.77 -11.13
C VAL A 476 18.03 -23.81 -12.30
N ALA A 477 17.63 -24.26 -13.48
CA ALA A 477 17.41 -23.39 -14.63
C ALA A 477 16.04 -23.72 -15.23
N SER A 478 15.17 -22.73 -15.36
CA SER A 478 13.84 -22.94 -15.93
C SER A 478 13.44 -21.82 -16.89
N LEU A 479 12.61 -22.16 -17.85
CA LEU A 479 11.92 -21.24 -18.75
C LEU A 479 10.46 -21.69 -18.84
N GLN A 480 9.55 -20.81 -18.44
CA GLN A 480 8.12 -21.01 -18.59
C GLN A 480 7.58 -19.93 -19.51
N SER A 481 6.69 -20.31 -20.43
CA SER A 481 5.93 -19.39 -21.27
C SER A 481 4.47 -19.80 -21.27
N GLU A 482 3.58 -18.85 -21.01
CA GLU A 482 2.15 -19.06 -20.82
C GLU A 482 1.37 -17.92 -21.49
N LEU A 483 0.30 -18.25 -22.22
CA LEU A 483 -0.66 -17.26 -22.72
C LEU A 483 -1.95 -17.40 -21.94
N ARG A 484 -2.41 -16.38 -21.22
CA ARG A 484 -3.70 -16.40 -20.49
C ARG A 484 -4.76 -15.67 -21.31
N GLN A 485 -5.69 -16.42 -21.90
CA GLN A 485 -6.80 -15.89 -22.68
C GLN A 485 -8.08 -15.86 -21.82
N PRO A 486 -8.59 -14.68 -21.45
CA PRO A 486 -9.87 -14.57 -20.74
C PRO A 486 -11.02 -15.15 -21.57
N LEU A 487 -11.90 -15.91 -20.91
CA LEU A 487 -13.13 -16.49 -21.47
C LEU A 487 -14.41 -15.82 -20.93
N GLY A 488 -14.29 -14.96 -19.91
CA GLY A 488 -15.40 -14.32 -19.20
C GLY A 488 -15.55 -14.85 -17.76
N GLY A 489 -16.16 -14.04 -16.88
CA GLY A 489 -16.36 -14.39 -15.47
C GLY A 489 -15.05 -14.67 -14.71
N GLY A 490 -13.94 -14.09 -15.14
CA GLY A 490 -12.59 -14.34 -14.60
C GLY A 490 -11.93 -15.63 -15.08
N THR A 491 -12.66 -16.57 -15.66
CA THR A 491 -12.10 -17.84 -16.17
C THR A 491 -11.23 -17.57 -17.39
N TYR A 492 -10.14 -18.32 -17.54
CA TYR A 492 -9.23 -18.20 -18.68
C TYR A 492 -8.70 -19.55 -19.16
N LEU A 493 -8.30 -19.59 -20.43
CA LEU A 493 -7.60 -20.71 -21.05
C LEU A 493 -6.12 -20.37 -21.16
N ALA A 494 -5.25 -21.32 -20.81
CA ALA A 494 -3.81 -21.10 -20.74
C ALA A 494 -2.99 -22.22 -21.38
N PRO A 495 -2.68 -22.16 -22.69
CA PRO A 495 -1.61 -22.96 -23.25
C PRO A 495 -0.25 -22.51 -22.69
N TYR A 496 0.60 -23.48 -22.38
CA TYR A 496 1.91 -23.21 -21.79
C TYR A 496 2.96 -24.23 -22.22
N VAL A 497 4.22 -23.81 -22.09
CA VAL A 497 5.39 -24.67 -22.17
C VAL A 497 6.32 -24.36 -21.00
N GLU A 498 6.86 -25.41 -20.39
CA GLU A 498 7.80 -25.34 -19.28
C GLU A 498 9.02 -26.21 -19.61
N LEU A 499 10.19 -25.59 -19.54
CA LEU A 499 11.49 -26.23 -19.60
C LEU A 499 12.12 -26.09 -18.23
N ASN A 500 12.48 -27.20 -17.59
CA ASN A 500 13.07 -27.19 -16.27
C ASN A 500 14.29 -28.12 -16.22
N ARG A 501 15.38 -27.61 -15.67
CA ARG A 501 16.59 -28.36 -15.35
C ARG A 501 16.87 -28.17 -13.87
N ARG A 502 16.81 -29.25 -13.10
CA ARG A 502 17.19 -29.26 -11.68
C ARG A 502 18.33 -30.24 -11.41
N ARG A 503 19.19 -29.92 -10.45
CA ARG A 503 20.25 -30.79 -9.93
C ARG A 503 19.93 -31.18 -8.50
N VAL A 504 19.82 -32.49 -8.27
CA VAL A 504 19.50 -33.07 -6.96
C VAL A 504 20.71 -33.87 -6.49
N ASP A 505 21.18 -33.57 -5.29
CA ASP A 505 22.28 -34.28 -4.66
C ASP A 505 21.75 -35.55 -4.00
N LEU A 506 22.43 -36.68 -4.21
CA LEU A 506 22.10 -37.96 -3.57
C LEU A 506 23.07 -38.23 -2.45
N TYR A 507 22.54 -38.49 -1.26
CA TYR A 507 23.31 -38.83 -0.07
C TYR A 507 23.13 -40.32 0.25
N ALA A 508 24.10 -40.91 0.96
CA ALA A 508 23.95 -42.28 1.44
C ALA A 508 22.88 -42.35 2.54
N ASP A 509 22.11 -43.44 2.57
CA ASP A 509 21.20 -43.69 3.69
C ASP A 509 21.99 -43.80 5.00
N GLY A 510 21.62 -42.98 6.00
CA GLY A 510 22.33 -42.90 7.27
C GLY A 510 23.70 -42.20 7.20
N ALA A 511 23.98 -41.42 6.14
CA ALA A 511 25.24 -40.70 6.01
C ALA A 511 25.51 -39.78 7.21
N ALA A 512 26.79 -39.70 7.59
CA ALA A 512 27.25 -38.93 8.75
C ALA A 512 26.90 -37.42 8.65
N LEU A 513 26.98 -36.73 9.79
CA LEU A 513 26.63 -35.32 10.02
C LEU A 513 27.28 -34.31 9.02
N LYS A 514 28.34 -34.70 8.30
CA LYS A 514 29.04 -33.94 7.25
C LYS A 514 29.14 -34.72 5.93
N ALA A 515 28.05 -35.35 5.50
CA ALA A 515 28.04 -36.17 4.30
C ALA A 515 28.27 -35.33 3.04
N SER A 516 29.27 -35.70 2.24
CA SER A 516 29.32 -35.30 0.84
C SER A 516 28.34 -36.13 0.03
N PRO A 517 27.72 -35.57 -1.02
CA PRO A 517 26.83 -36.35 -1.87
C PRO A 517 27.58 -37.49 -2.56
N LEU A 518 26.96 -38.68 -2.59
CA LEU A 518 27.44 -39.86 -3.32
C LEU A 518 27.44 -39.62 -4.83
N ASN A 519 26.41 -38.92 -5.31
CA ASN A 519 26.22 -38.57 -6.71
C ASN A 519 25.30 -37.36 -6.81
N GLN A 520 25.15 -36.81 -8.02
CA GLN A 520 24.19 -35.77 -8.34
C GLN A 520 23.42 -36.17 -9.60
N TYR A 521 22.10 -36.06 -9.60
CA TYR A 521 21.29 -36.24 -10.80
C TYR A 521 20.89 -34.91 -11.41
N ARG A 522 21.10 -34.77 -12.72
CA ARG A 522 20.50 -33.73 -13.55
C ARG A 522 19.16 -34.23 -14.09
N ILE A 523 18.10 -33.51 -13.79
CA ILE A 523 16.74 -33.83 -14.22
C ILE A 523 16.29 -32.75 -15.20
N ASP A 524 16.17 -33.14 -16.46
CA ASP A 524 15.69 -32.30 -17.56
C ASP A 524 14.21 -32.64 -17.79
N THR A 525 13.30 -31.66 -17.66
CA THR A 525 11.86 -31.81 -17.89
C THR A 525 11.37 -30.81 -18.93
N LEU A 526 10.64 -31.30 -19.91
CA LEU A 526 9.82 -30.51 -20.84
C LEU A 526 8.36 -30.87 -20.59
N LEU A 527 7.54 -29.87 -20.28
CA LEU A 527 6.10 -30.01 -20.15
C LEU A 527 5.43 -29.01 -21.09
N GLY A 528 4.58 -29.50 -21.99
CA GLY A 528 3.71 -28.65 -22.81
C GLY A 528 2.26 -29.04 -22.57
N GLY A 529 1.36 -28.07 -22.45
CA GLY A 529 -0.03 -28.37 -22.16
C GLY A 529 -0.96 -27.18 -22.27
N ILE A 530 -2.20 -27.41 -21.85
CA ILE A 530 -3.24 -26.40 -21.77
C ILE A 530 -3.98 -26.56 -20.44
N ASP A 531 -4.21 -25.44 -19.78
CA ASP A 531 -4.93 -25.35 -18.52
C ASP A 531 -6.19 -24.50 -18.69
N LEU A 532 -7.27 -24.89 -18.03
CA LEU A 532 -8.40 -24.02 -17.69
C LEU A 532 -8.17 -23.48 -16.28
N GLY A 533 -7.99 -22.15 -16.17
CA GLY A 533 -7.84 -21.46 -14.90
C GLY A 533 -9.16 -20.83 -14.45
N VAL A 534 -9.55 -21.10 -13.22
CA VAL A 534 -10.79 -20.60 -12.59
C VAL A 534 -10.40 -19.85 -11.32
N PRO A 535 -10.43 -18.50 -11.34
CA PRO A 535 -10.20 -17.71 -10.13
C PRO A 535 -11.30 -17.96 -9.09
N LEU A 536 -10.90 -18.05 -7.83
CA LEU A 536 -11.79 -18.23 -6.68
C LEU A 536 -11.99 -16.87 -6.00
N GLY A 537 -12.48 -15.89 -6.77
CA GLY A 537 -12.50 -14.48 -6.36
C GLY A 537 -11.10 -13.98 -6.01
N HIS A 538 -10.96 -13.28 -4.88
CA HIS A 538 -9.66 -12.85 -4.38
C HIS A 538 -8.93 -13.93 -3.56
N MET A 539 -9.53 -15.08 -3.29
CA MET A 539 -8.94 -16.10 -2.41
C MET A 539 -7.78 -16.85 -3.06
N GLY A 540 -7.84 -17.06 -4.37
CA GLY A 540 -6.88 -17.92 -5.07
C GLY A 540 -7.41 -18.40 -6.42
N GLU A 541 -6.98 -19.59 -6.83
CA GLU A 541 -7.25 -20.13 -8.16
C GLU A 541 -7.25 -21.66 -8.18
N LEU A 542 -8.13 -22.22 -9.00
CA LEU A 542 -8.14 -23.63 -9.40
C LEU A 542 -7.70 -23.74 -10.86
N ARG A 543 -6.76 -24.64 -11.17
CA ARG A 543 -6.36 -24.96 -12.54
C ARG A 543 -6.55 -26.44 -12.85
N LEU A 544 -7.16 -26.71 -13.99
CA LEU A 544 -7.38 -28.05 -14.54
C LEU A 544 -6.68 -28.14 -15.88
N GLY A 545 -5.79 -29.10 -16.06
CA GLY A 545 -4.96 -29.13 -17.26
C GLY A 545 -4.72 -30.51 -17.84
N ALA A 546 -4.41 -30.51 -19.13
CA ALA A 546 -3.91 -31.67 -19.85
C ALA A 546 -2.63 -31.28 -20.60
N GLY A 547 -1.67 -32.18 -20.66
CA GLY A 547 -0.40 -31.90 -21.31
C GLY A 547 0.40 -33.16 -21.62
N TYR A 548 1.65 -32.95 -22.01
CA TYR A 548 2.60 -33.98 -22.33
C TYR A 548 3.93 -33.66 -21.66
N ARG A 549 4.45 -34.62 -20.89
CA ARG A 549 5.68 -34.51 -20.14
C ARG A 549 6.76 -35.42 -20.72
N TYR A 550 7.93 -34.85 -20.96
CA TYR A 550 9.18 -35.58 -21.17
C TYR A 550 10.12 -35.29 -20.01
N SER A 551 10.64 -36.32 -19.36
CA SER A 551 11.65 -36.19 -18.31
C SER A 551 12.86 -37.07 -18.63
N ARG A 552 14.06 -36.56 -18.39
CA ARG A 552 15.33 -37.28 -18.51
C ARG A 552 16.15 -37.07 -17.25
N TYR A 553 16.56 -38.17 -16.63
CA TYR A 553 17.36 -38.23 -15.42
C TYR A 553 18.75 -38.73 -15.82
N ALA A 554 19.77 -37.90 -15.67
CA ALA A 554 21.14 -38.26 -16.00
C ALA A 554 22.02 -38.08 -14.76
N PRO A 555 22.79 -39.10 -14.34
CA PRO A 555 23.78 -38.93 -13.28
C PRO A 555 24.87 -37.94 -13.72
N THR A 556 25.52 -37.29 -12.76
CA THR A 556 26.65 -36.39 -13.00
C THR A 556 27.99 -37.14 -12.83
N TYR A 557 28.00 -38.17 -11.97
CA TYR A 557 29.14 -39.03 -11.69
C TYR A 557 28.72 -40.52 -11.78
N ASN A 558 29.66 -41.42 -12.08
CA ASN A 558 29.47 -42.88 -11.97
C ASN A 558 28.24 -43.48 -12.69
N GLU A 559 28.18 -43.36 -14.03
CA GLU A 559 27.06 -43.86 -14.87
C GLU A 559 26.81 -45.37 -14.78
N LEU A 560 27.83 -46.16 -14.44
CA LEU A 560 27.74 -47.62 -14.30
C LEU A 560 26.86 -48.06 -13.11
N THR A 561 26.81 -47.25 -12.06
CA THR A 561 26.01 -47.53 -10.84
C THR A 561 24.66 -46.83 -10.85
N TYR A 562 24.58 -45.70 -11.56
CA TYR A 562 23.40 -44.83 -11.61
C TYR A 562 22.98 -44.64 -13.07
N PRO A 563 21.99 -45.36 -13.60
CA PRO A 563 21.65 -45.31 -15.01
C PRO A 563 20.96 -44.00 -15.40
N THR A 564 21.07 -43.63 -16.69
CA THR A 564 20.22 -42.61 -17.29
C THR A 564 18.82 -43.17 -17.51
N LEU A 565 17.80 -42.45 -17.05
CA LEU A 565 16.40 -42.82 -17.21
C LEU A 565 15.67 -41.75 -18.02
N SER A 566 14.66 -42.13 -18.80
CA SER A 566 13.80 -41.17 -19.48
C SER A 566 12.37 -41.65 -19.54
N SER A 567 11.43 -40.74 -19.42
CA SER A 567 10.00 -41.01 -19.50
C SER A 567 9.29 -39.99 -20.38
N ARG A 568 8.24 -40.46 -21.07
CA ARG A 568 7.39 -39.67 -21.96
C ARG A 568 5.96 -40.08 -21.72
N GLN A 569 5.09 -39.13 -21.38
CA GLN A 569 3.70 -39.46 -21.07
C GLN A 569 2.76 -38.28 -21.23
N PRO A 570 1.54 -38.51 -21.73
CA PRO A 570 0.41 -37.62 -21.47
C PRO A 570 0.19 -37.46 -19.96
N LEU A 571 -0.27 -36.28 -19.56
CA LEU A 571 -0.45 -35.88 -18.17
C LEU A 571 -1.79 -35.16 -18.02
N ALA A 572 -2.57 -35.53 -17.01
CA ALA A 572 -3.61 -34.67 -16.44
C ALA A 572 -3.07 -34.02 -15.17
N ARG A 573 -3.34 -32.73 -14.98
CA ARG A 573 -2.92 -31.94 -13.82
C ARG A 573 -4.10 -31.22 -13.18
N LEU A 574 -4.08 -31.16 -11.86
CA LEU A 574 -4.99 -30.39 -11.03
C LEU A 574 -4.15 -29.58 -10.05
N ARG A 575 -4.37 -28.26 -10.01
CA ARG A 575 -3.69 -27.36 -9.08
C ARG A 575 -4.69 -26.48 -8.38
N LEU A 576 -4.58 -26.37 -7.06
CA LEU A 576 -5.36 -25.44 -6.25
C LEU A 576 -4.39 -24.57 -5.46
N THR A 577 -4.53 -23.26 -5.60
CA THR A 577 -3.79 -22.28 -4.80
C THR A 577 -4.81 -21.41 -4.07
N ILE A 578 -4.65 -21.26 -2.76
CA ILE A 578 -5.36 -20.29 -1.93
C ILE A 578 -4.27 -19.47 -1.23
N ASP A 579 -4.31 -18.15 -1.36
CA ASP A 579 -3.29 -17.27 -0.82
C ASP A 579 -3.95 -16.01 -0.24
N GLN A 580 -3.97 -15.95 1.09
CA GLN A 580 -4.52 -14.87 1.90
C GLN A 580 -3.50 -14.36 2.92
N LEU A 581 -2.21 -14.56 2.67
CA LEU A 581 -1.15 -14.03 3.51
C LEU A 581 -1.00 -12.53 3.31
N ASP A 582 -0.83 -11.80 4.42
CA ASP A 582 -0.59 -10.35 4.44
C ASP A 582 0.78 -9.96 3.88
N ASP A 583 1.78 -10.82 4.07
CA ASP A 583 3.11 -10.71 3.47
C ASP A 583 3.57 -12.09 2.96
N ALA A 584 4.14 -12.12 1.75
CA ALA A 584 4.60 -13.35 1.09
C ALA A 584 5.79 -14.03 1.80
N LEU A 585 6.59 -13.28 2.56
CA LEU A 585 7.91 -13.69 3.06
C LEU A 585 7.95 -13.71 4.58
N PHE A 586 7.37 -12.69 5.21
CA PHE A 586 7.26 -12.55 6.67
C PHE A 586 5.78 -12.45 7.10
N PRO A 587 4.95 -13.46 6.76
CA PRO A 587 3.52 -13.41 7.04
C PRO A 587 3.27 -13.25 8.54
N ARG A 588 2.37 -12.33 8.90
CA ARG A 588 1.90 -12.13 10.27
C ARG A 588 0.46 -12.57 10.45
N ARG A 589 -0.34 -12.55 9.38
CA ARG A 589 -1.74 -12.93 9.40
C ARG A 589 -2.14 -13.64 8.11
N GLY A 590 -3.12 -14.53 8.24
CA GLY A 590 -3.75 -15.17 7.10
C GLY A 590 -3.27 -16.61 6.89
N HIS A 591 -3.55 -17.14 5.70
CA HIS A 591 -3.26 -18.52 5.37
C HIS A 591 -2.92 -18.70 3.89
N TYR A 592 -2.13 -19.72 3.62
CA TYR A 592 -1.74 -20.18 2.31
C TYR A 592 -1.98 -21.69 2.20
N PHE A 593 -2.50 -22.12 1.06
CA PHE A 593 -2.62 -23.51 0.69
C PHE A 593 -2.23 -23.66 -0.78
N HIS A 594 -1.41 -24.64 -1.08
CA HIS A 594 -1.11 -25.02 -2.44
C HIS A 594 -1.12 -26.54 -2.54
N GLY A 595 -1.91 -27.07 -3.45
CA GLY A 595 -1.98 -28.49 -3.75
C GLY A 595 -1.85 -28.72 -5.24
N GLU A 596 -1.09 -29.75 -5.61
CA GLU A 596 -0.93 -30.20 -6.99
C GLU A 596 -1.09 -31.72 -7.07
N ALA A 597 -1.90 -32.18 -8.01
CA ALA A 597 -2.06 -33.58 -8.33
C ALA A 597 -1.81 -33.80 -9.83
N ASN A 598 -0.90 -34.71 -10.12
CA ASN A 598 -0.51 -35.08 -11.47
C ASN A 598 -0.86 -36.55 -11.71
N ARG A 599 -1.43 -36.85 -12.88
CA ARG A 599 -1.71 -38.22 -13.33
C ARG A 599 -1.16 -38.42 -14.74
N GLY A 600 -0.05 -39.13 -14.83
CA GLY A 600 0.54 -39.60 -16.08
C GLY A 600 -0.22 -40.80 -16.64
N PHE A 601 -0.30 -40.88 -17.96
CA PHE A 601 -0.90 -42.00 -18.69
C PHE A 601 0.18 -42.74 -19.49
N GLY A 602 0.24 -44.07 -19.39
CA GLY A 602 1.29 -44.88 -20.01
C GLY A 602 1.59 -46.16 -19.23
N GLY A 603 2.66 -46.87 -19.63
CA GLY A 603 3.13 -48.11 -18.98
C GLY A 603 3.47 -47.89 -17.50
N ASN A 604 3.23 -48.92 -16.67
CA ASN A 604 3.37 -48.82 -15.21
C ASN A 604 4.80 -48.42 -14.79
N ASP A 605 5.81 -48.90 -15.52
CA ASP A 605 7.23 -48.78 -15.15
C ASP A 605 7.79 -47.33 -15.16
N THR A 606 7.06 -46.37 -15.74
CA THR A 606 7.51 -44.96 -15.91
C THR A 606 6.42 -43.92 -15.62
N ARG A 607 5.30 -44.34 -15.01
CA ARG A 607 4.13 -43.47 -14.80
C ARG A 607 4.37 -42.42 -13.72
N TYR A 608 4.39 -41.14 -14.10
CA TYR A 608 4.47 -40.01 -13.18
C TYR A 608 3.08 -39.71 -12.63
N SER A 609 2.78 -40.18 -11.41
CA SER A 609 1.55 -39.79 -10.70
C SER A 609 1.92 -39.30 -9.31
N THR A 610 1.75 -38.01 -9.05
CA THR A 610 2.11 -37.39 -7.77
C THR A 610 0.92 -36.66 -7.19
N ILE A 611 0.89 -36.59 -5.86
CA ILE A 611 0.04 -35.68 -5.12
C ILE A 611 0.92 -34.97 -4.11
N GLU A 612 0.85 -33.65 -4.06
CA GLU A 612 1.58 -32.82 -3.11
C GLU A 612 0.69 -31.70 -2.60
N GLY A 613 0.92 -31.31 -1.36
CA GLY A 613 0.18 -30.27 -0.69
C GLY A 613 1.02 -29.60 0.37
N ARG A 614 0.98 -28.28 0.41
CA ARG A 614 1.61 -27.47 1.46
C ARG A 614 0.67 -26.38 1.94
N THR A 615 0.80 -26.03 3.21
CA THR A 615 0.02 -24.96 3.81
C THR A 615 0.84 -24.18 4.82
N LEU A 616 0.50 -22.90 4.99
CA LEU A 616 1.07 -22.01 6.01
C LEU A 616 -0.06 -21.20 6.62
N TRP A 617 -0.10 -21.11 7.95
CA TRP A 617 -1.07 -20.32 8.71
C TRP A 617 -0.29 -19.36 9.60
N ALA A 618 -0.66 -18.09 9.61
CA ALA A 618 0.01 -17.04 10.38
C ALA A 618 -0.97 -16.37 11.36
N PHE A 619 -0.56 -16.31 12.62
CA PHE A 619 -1.35 -15.77 13.73
C PHE A 619 -0.56 -14.70 14.47
N GLY A 620 -0.84 -13.44 14.17
CA GLY A 620 -0.14 -12.28 14.72
C GLY A 620 -0.92 -11.54 15.80
N ASN A 621 -0.29 -11.31 16.94
CA ASN A 621 -0.79 -10.50 18.05
C ASN A 621 0.26 -9.47 18.50
N GLY A 622 0.01 -8.18 18.23
CA GLY A 622 0.97 -7.13 18.52
C GLY A 622 2.30 -7.38 17.78
N ALA A 623 3.41 -7.39 18.51
CA ALA A 623 4.74 -7.63 17.96
C ALA A 623 5.08 -9.11 17.73
N ASP A 624 4.19 -10.03 18.12
CA ASP A 624 4.44 -11.48 18.11
C ASP A 624 3.62 -12.17 17.03
N THR A 625 4.23 -13.13 16.36
CA THR A 625 3.56 -13.96 15.34
C THR A 625 3.94 -15.43 15.52
N ILE A 626 2.95 -16.31 15.38
CA ILE A 626 3.16 -17.76 15.28
C ILE A 626 2.76 -18.20 13.86
N ASN A 627 3.64 -18.92 13.18
CA ASN A 627 3.39 -19.53 11.89
C ASN A 627 3.40 -21.05 12.01
N VAL A 628 2.40 -21.71 11.42
CA VAL A 628 2.30 -23.17 11.33
C VAL A 628 2.33 -23.56 9.86
N ALA A 629 3.31 -24.35 9.45
CA ALA A 629 3.41 -24.87 8.10
C ALA A 629 3.40 -26.40 8.09
N LEU A 630 2.69 -26.98 7.12
CA LEU A 630 2.63 -28.42 6.90
C LEU A 630 2.85 -28.71 5.43
N GLU A 631 3.53 -29.81 5.13
CA GLU A 631 3.75 -30.32 3.78
C GLU A 631 3.59 -31.83 3.75
N GLY A 632 2.93 -32.33 2.71
CA GLY A 632 2.78 -33.74 2.45
C GLY A 632 2.84 -34.02 0.96
N ALA A 633 3.57 -35.06 0.58
CA ALA A 633 3.68 -35.46 -0.81
C ALA A 633 3.80 -36.97 -0.97
N GLY A 634 3.37 -37.49 -2.12
CA GLY A 634 3.38 -38.92 -2.41
C GLY A 634 3.35 -39.21 -3.90
N SER A 635 4.11 -40.21 -4.31
CA SER A 635 4.09 -40.76 -5.66
C SER A 635 3.21 -42.01 -5.70
N VAL A 636 2.06 -41.91 -6.37
CA VAL A 636 0.99 -42.91 -6.39
C VAL A 636 1.35 -44.14 -7.25
N SER A 637 2.39 -44.03 -8.09
CA SER A 637 2.90 -45.13 -8.93
C SER A 637 4.18 -45.77 -8.39
N ALA A 638 4.71 -45.30 -7.25
CA ALA A 638 6.09 -45.57 -6.85
C ALA A 638 6.36 -46.97 -6.28
N ASP A 639 5.33 -47.74 -5.92
CA ASP A 639 5.54 -49.06 -5.32
C ASP A 639 6.07 -50.11 -6.32
N ASP A 640 5.93 -49.89 -7.64
CA ASP A 640 6.31 -50.86 -8.68
C ASP A 640 7.54 -50.47 -9.53
N SER A 641 8.01 -49.21 -9.52
CA SER A 641 9.19 -48.77 -10.28
C SER A 641 9.46 -47.27 -10.09
N SER A 642 10.49 -46.88 -9.32
CA SER A 642 10.84 -45.46 -9.16
C SER A 642 11.81 -45.00 -10.26
N GLY A 643 11.25 -44.56 -11.39
CA GLY A 643 11.99 -43.77 -12.38
C GLY A 643 12.10 -42.27 -12.03
N ASP A 644 11.59 -41.86 -10.87
CA ASP A 644 11.67 -40.48 -10.34
C ASP A 644 12.43 -40.48 -9.01
N LEU A 645 13.13 -39.38 -8.73
CA LEU A 645 14.00 -39.22 -7.55
C LEU A 645 13.23 -38.81 -6.28
N GLY A 646 11.89 -38.82 -6.36
CA GLY A 646 11.00 -38.54 -5.25
C GLY A 646 11.02 -37.09 -4.78
N PHE A 647 10.57 -36.90 -3.55
CA PHE A 647 10.58 -35.65 -2.80
C PHE A 647 11.77 -35.62 -1.85
N SER A 648 12.15 -34.44 -1.36
CA SER A 648 13.32 -34.31 -0.49
C SER A 648 13.14 -33.34 0.67
N LEU A 649 13.85 -33.59 1.77
CA LEU A 649 13.94 -32.75 2.96
C LEU A 649 15.40 -32.36 3.22
N GLY A 650 15.60 -31.16 3.77
CA GLY A 650 16.89 -30.60 4.13
C GLY A 650 17.07 -29.17 3.59
N GLY A 651 17.71 -28.31 4.38
CA GLY A 651 17.90 -26.89 4.07
C GLY A 651 17.15 -25.96 5.02
N PHE A 652 17.41 -24.66 4.92
CA PHE A 652 16.82 -23.67 5.81
C PHE A 652 15.30 -23.70 5.74
N GLN A 653 14.66 -23.73 6.91
CA GLN A 653 13.22 -23.81 7.09
C GLN A 653 12.56 -25.05 6.45
N HIS A 654 13.35 -26.08 6.17
CA HIS A 654 12.93 -27.38 5.63
C HIS A 654 13.82 -28.51 6.17
N LEU A 655 13.87 -28.66 7.48
CA LEU A 655 14.91 -29.32 8.28
C LEU A 655 16.24 -28.55 8.28
N SER A 656 16.18 -27.35 8.86
CA SER A 656 17.29 -26.38 8.93
C SER A 656 18.61 -26.92 9.48
N ALA A 657 18.71 -27.98 10.27
CA ALA A 657 20.04 -28.44 10.71
C ALA A 657 20.82 -29.16 9.60
N TYR A 658 20.12 -29.65 8.58
CA TYR A 658 20.60 -30.62 7.61
C TYR A 658 20.98 -29.99 6.27
N ALA A 659 21.82 -30.66 5.50
CA ALA A 659 22.21 -30.21 4.17
C ALA A 659 20.98 -30.17 3.24
N LYS A 660 21.03 -29.31 2.21
CA LYS A 660 19.94 -29.22 1.23
C LYS A 660 19.75 -30.56 0.52
N ASP A 661 18.48 -30.97 0.38
CA ASP A 661 18.04 -32.22 -0.25
C ASP A 661 18.66 -33.49 0.39
N GLN A 662 19.09 -33.44 1.66
CA GLN A 662 19.82 -34.53 2.30
C GLN A 662 19.04 -35.84 2.40
N PHE A 663 17.72 -35.76 2.53
CA PHE A 663 16.86 -36.93 2.63
C PHE A 663 15.91 -36.96 1.43
N SER A 664 15.81 -38.09 0.73
CA SER A 664 14.87 -38.24 -0.39
C SER A 664 14.00 -39.50 -0.25
N GLY A 665 12.80 -39.45 -0.82
CA GLY A 665 11.87 -40.58 -0.83
C GLY A 665 10.63 -40.32 -1.67
N ASN A 666 9.90 -41.39 -1.99
CA ASN A 666 8.67 -41.34 -2.78
C ASN A 666 7.47 -40.73 -2.03
N TYR A 667 7.56 -40.64 -0.71
CA TYR A 667 6.57 -40.03 0.16
C TYR A 667 7.25 -39.11 1.18
N LEU A 668 6.59 -38.02 1.55
CA LEU A 668 7.10 -36.99 2.45
C LEU A 668 6.01 -36.49 3.38
N LEU A 669 6.38 -36.27 4.65
CA LEU A 669 5.60 -35.51 5.62
C LEU A 669 6.52 -34.58 6.37
N TYR A 670 6.11 -33.33 6.48
CA TYR A 670 6.87 -32.28 7.14
C TYR A 670 5.94 -31.30 7.84
N GLY A 671 6.39 -30.81 8.99
CA GLY A 671 5.72 -29.79 9.77
C GLY A 671 6.71 -28.82 10.39
N ARG A 672 6.30 -27.56 10.50
CA ARG A 672 7.11 -26.48 11.07
C ARG A 672 6.25 -25.53 11.88
N LEU A 673 6.73 -25.21 13.07
CA LEU A 673 6.23 -24.14 13.91
C LEU A 673 7.29 -23.04 13.98
N THR A 674 6.95 -21.82 13.60
CA THR A 674 7.87 -20.67 13.66
C THR A 674 7.28 -19.59 14.55
N TYR A 675 8.06 -19.08 15.49
CA TYR A 675 7.74 -17.87 16.24
C TYR A 675 8.56 -16.70 15.67
N LEU A 676 7.92 -15.56 15.43
CA LEU A 676 8.55 -14.33 14.94
C LEU A 676 8.23 -13.18 15.91
N ARG A 677 9.25 -12.38 16.22
CA ARG A 677 9.14 -11.12 16.97
C ARG A 677 9.51 -9.96 16.05
N ASP A 678 8.60 -9.01 15.90
CA ASP A 678 8.81 -7.75 15.19
C ASP A 678 9.82 -6.87 15.95
N LEU A 679 10.90 -6.50 15.26
CA LEU A 679 11.96 -5.65 15.76
C LEU A 679 11.98 -4.26 15.09
N SER A 680 10.92 -3.86 14.39
CA SER A 680 10.82 -2.57 13.69
C SER A 680 11.06 -1.33 14.54
N ARG A 681 10.93 -1.45 15.88
CA ARG A 681 11.31 -0.39 16.83
C ARG A 681 12.82 -0.15 16.91
N TYR A 682 13.62 -1.11 16.47
CA TYR A 682 15.08 -1.05 16.46
C TYR A 682 15.58 -0.82 15.03
N GLN A 683 16.47 0.15 14.87
CA GLN A 683 17.11 0.42 13.58
C GLN A 683 18.25 -0.59 13.37
N ILE A 684 17.98 -1.65 12.57
CA ILE A 684 19.03 -2.59 12.14
C ILE A 684 19.53 -2.15 10.78
N ALA A 685 20.80 -1.78 10.70
CA ALA A 685 21.41 -1.28 9.47
C ALA A 685 21.24 -2.29 8.31
N GLY A 686 20.72 -1.81 7.18
CA GLY A 686 20.52 -2.62 5.97
C GLY A 686 19.22 -3.44 5.92
N LEU A 687 18.42 -3.46 6.99
CA LEU A 687 17.14 -4.18 7.05
C LEU A 687 15.96 -3.25 7.36
N ARG A 688 14.92 -3.35 6.54
CA ARG A 688 13.59 -2.81 6.83
C ARG A 688 12.73 -3.91 7.46
N ASN A 689 11.87 -3.53 8.39
CA ASN A 689 10.98 -4.45 9.13
C ASN A 689 11.72 -5.69 9.67
N PRO A 690 12.80 -5.51 10.45
CA PRO A 690 13.55 -6.64 10.97
C PRO A 690 12.69 -7.52 11.89
N VAL A 691 12.94 -8.82 11.85
CA VAL A 691 12.32 -9.83 12.71
C VAL A 691 13.37 -10.73 13.35
N LEU A 692 13.13 -11.12 14.59
CA LEU A 692 13.82 -12.24 15.22
C LEU A 692 12.91 -13.46 15.15
N GLY A 693 13.40 -14.56 14.61
CA GLY A 693 12.63 -15.77 14.42
C GLY A 693 13.28 -17.01 15.04
N THR A 694 12.45 -17.94 15.48
CA THR A 694 12.88 -19.30 15.82
C THR A 694 11.91 -20.30 15.23
N SER A 695 12.41 -21.42 14.71
CA SER A 695 11.58 -22.50 14.17
C SER A 695 11.85 -23.82 14.89
N PHE A 696 10.80 -24.61 15.06
CA PHE A 696 10.85 -26.04 15.36
C PHE A 696 10.29 -26.80 14.16
N GLU A 697 11.05 -27.78 13.69
CA GLU A 697 10.80 -28.49 12.43
C GLU A 697 10.85 -29.99 12.68
N LEU A 698 9.90 -30.71 12.10
CA LEU A 698 9.75 -32.16 12.21
C LEU A 698 9.38 -32.75 10.85
N GLY A 699 10.10 -33.76 10.37
CA GLY A 699 9.75 -34.39 9.10
C GLY A 699 10.48 -35.70 8.81
N ASN A 700 9.97 -36.44 7.83
CA ASN A 700 10.59 -37.65 7.31
C ASN A 700 10.17 -37.92 5.85
N VAL A 701 10.94 -38.79 5.20
CA VAL A 701 10.69 -39.29 3.84
C VAL A 701 10.68 -40.81 3.84
N TRP A 702 9.90 -41.41 2.95
CA TRP A 702 9.75 -42.86 2.84
C TRP A 702 9.82 -43.33 1.40
N GLN A 703 10.45 -44.50 1.20
CA GLN A 703 10.60 -45.09 -0.13
C GLN A 703 9.36 -45.87 -0.60
N ARG A 704 8.62 -46.47 0.33
CA ARG A 704 7.47 -47.36 0.04
C ARG A 704 6.22 -46.91 0.76
N ARG A 705 5.06 -47.13 0.14
CA ARG A 705 3.76 -46.78 0.74
C ARG A 705 3.49 -47.53 2.05
N ALA A 706 3.85 -48.81 2.10
CA ALA A 706 3.55 -49.69 3.22
C ALA A 706 4.20 -49.27 4.56
N GLY A 707 5.27 -48.46 4.52
CA GLY A 707 5.94 -47.91 5.70
C GLY A 707 5.74 -46.40 5.87
N PHE A 708 4.84 -45.79 5.12
CA PHE A 708 4.59 -44.36 5.20
C PHE A 708 4.03 -43.98 6.57
N GLY A 709 4.71 -43.05 7.25
CA GLY A 709 4.36 -42.63 8.61
C GLY A 709 5.10 -43.41 9.72
N ASP A 710 5.80 -44.48 9.39
CA ASP A 710 6.55 -45.28 10.36
C ASP A 710 7.96 -44.72 10.62
N GLY A 711 8.54 -45.07 11.78
CA GLY A 711 9.92 -44.74 12.14
C GLY A 711 10.11 -43.35 12.76
N PRO A 712 11.33 -43.02 13.20
CA PRO A 712 11.62 -41.77 13.88
C PRO A 712 11.61 -40.59 12.92
N TYR A 713 10.92 -39.52 13.31
CA TYR A 713 10.96 -38.25 12.61
C TYR A 713 12.24 -37.49 12.95
N ARG A 714 12.80 -36.82 11.94
CA ARG A 714 13.95 -35.93 12.12
C ARG A 714 13.46 -34.60 12.67
N GLN A 715 14.30 -33.98 13.50
CA GLN A 715 13.99 -32.74 14.18
C GLN A 715 15.06 -31.69 13.92
N SER A 716 14.64 -30.44 13.80
CA SER A 716 15.54 -29.30 13.69
C SER A 716 14.95 -28.11 14.45
N ILE A 717 15.80 -27.35 15.12
CA ILE A 717 15.47 -26.07 15.73
C ILE A 717 16.36 -25.02 15.10
N SER A 718 15.81 -23.85 14.74
CA SER A 718 16.62 -22.73 14.25
C SER A 718 16.36 -21.44 15.04
N LEU A 719 17.36 -20.57 15.04
CA LEU A 719 17.28 -19.18 15.50
C LEU A 719 17.86 -18.30 14.39
N PHE A 720 17.10 -17.29 13.95
CA PHE A 720 17.48 -16.43 12.85
C PHE A 720 17.03 -14.99 13.06
N VAL A 721 17.74 -14.06 12.44
CA VAL A 721 17.29 -12.69 12.20
C VAL A 721 16.98 -12.57 10.72
N GLY A 722 15.85 -11.94 10.40
CA GLY A 722 15.47 -11.67 9.02
C GLY A 722 14.92 -10.27 8.83
N GLY A 723 14.76 -9.84 7.59
CA GLY A 723 14.10 -8.59 7.24
C GLY A 723 14.22 -8.29 5.76
N THR A 724 13.63 -7.18 5.32
CA THR A 724 13.63 -6.78 3.91
C THR A 724 14.80 -5.84 3.63
N SER A 725 15.79 -6.30 2.86
CA SER A 725 16.89 -5.46 2.37
C SER A 725 16.49 -4.70 1.09
N PRO A 726 17.32 -3.77 0.58
CA PRO A 726 17.10 -3.15 -0.74
C PRO A 726 17.08 -4.14 -1.91
N VAL A 727 17.68 -5.33 -1.75
CA VAL A 727 17.83 -6.35 -2.80
C VAL A 727 17.04 -7.64 -2.49
N GLY A 728 16.02 -7.55 -1.63
CA GLY A 728 15.12 -8.65 -1.28
C GLY A 728 15.21 -9.08 0.21
N PRO A 729 14.41 -10.07 0.63
CA PRO A 729 14.47 -10.61 2.00
C PRO A 729 15.85 -11.16 2.31
N LEU A 730 16.35 -10.89 3.51
CA LEU A 730 17.60 -11.45 4.01
C LEU A 730 17.29 -12.24 5.28
N TYR A 731 17.88 -13.44 5.40
CA TYR A 731 17.87 -14.26 6.59
C TYR A 731 19.29 -14.62 6.96
N PHE A 732 19.61 -14.49 8.23
CA PHE A 732 20.84 -14.99 8.82
C PHE A 732 20.49 -15.77 10.09
N GLY A 733 20.94 -17.02 10.19
CA GLY A 733 20.58 -17.84 11.33
C GLY A 733 21.42 -19.08 11.51
N THR A 734 21.22 -19.74 12.64
CA THR A 734 21.82 -21.02 13.00
C THR A 734 20.74 -22.04 13.29
N ALA A 735 21.04 -23.31 13.05
CA ALA A 735 20.15 -24.41 13.32
C ALA A 735 20.87 -25.56 14.01
N LEU A 736 20.12 -26.32 14.80
CA LEU A 736 20.56 -27.47 15.59
C LEU A 736 19.59 -28.63 15.34
N GLY A 737 20.14 -29.82 15.07
CA GLY A 737 19.39 -31.04 14.81
C GLY A 737 19.70 -32.11 15.85
N GLN A 738 19.13 -33.30 15.65
CA GLN A 738 19.43 -34.47 16.48
C GLN A 738 20.92 -34.84 16.39
N GLN A 739 21.46 -35.49 17.42
CA GLN A 739 22.84 -36.00 17.43
C GLN A 739 23.94 -34.92 17.22
N GLY A 740 23.64 -33.65 17.51
CA GLY A 740 24.61 -32.55 17.45
C GLY A 740 24.88 -32.01 16.05
N VAL A 741 24.04 -32.32 15.05
CA VAL A 741 24.09 -31.61 13.75
C VAL A 741 23.84 -30.12 14.01
N TRP A 742 24.59 -29.25 13.37
CA TRP A 742 24.31 -27.82 13.40
C TRP A 742 24.62 -27.20 12.05
N ASN A 743 24.00 -26.08 11.69
CA ASN A 743 24.35 -25.38 10.46
C ASN A 743 24.15 -23.86 10.64
N ILE A 744 24.76 -23.08 9.75
CA ILE A 744 24.59 -21.63 9.69
C ILE A 744 24.13 -21.29 8.28
N TYR A 745 23.12 -20.44 8.17
CA TYR A 745 22.51 -20.03 6.92
C TYR A 745 22.62 -18.55 6.70
N LEU A 746 22.90 -18.23 5.44
CA LEU A 746 22.67 -16.91 4.86
C LEU A 746 21.78 -17.11 3.65
N GLN A 747 20.59 -16.51 3.66
CA GLN A 747 19.70 -16.49 2.50
C GLN A 747 19.35 -15.07 2.12
N LEU A 748 19.50 -14.74 0.84
CA LEU A 748 19.04 -13.50 0.24
C LEU A 748 18.04 -13.83 -0.87
N GLY A 749 16.90 -13.16 -0.87
CA GLY A 749 15.87 -13.31 -1.89
C GLY A 749 15.18 -14.68 -1.85
N ARG A 750 14.58 -15.07 -2.98
CA ARG A 750 13.89 -16.35 -3.11
C ARG A 750 14.86 -17.42 -3.62
N VAL A 751 15.07 -18.45 -2.81
CA VAL A 751 15.94 -19.58 -3.14
C VAL A 751 15.08 -20.81 -3.41
N PHE A 752 15.29 -21.44 -4.58
CA PHE A 752 14.66 -22.68 -5.02
C PHE A 752 15.53 -23.87 -4.71
#